data_AF-A0A2N2BSC9-F1
#
_entry.id   AF-A0A2N2BSC9-F1
#
_cell.length_a   1.000
_cell.length_b   1.000
_cell.length_c   1.000
_cell.angle_alpha   90.00
_cell.angle_beta   90.00
_cell.angle_gamma   90.00
#
_symmetry.space_group_name_H-M   'P 1'
#
loop_
_entity.id
_entity.type
_entity.pdbx_description
1 polymer ?
#
loop_
_entity_poly.entity_id
_entity_poly.type
_entity_poly.pdbx_seq_one_letter_code
_entity_poly.pdbx_strand_id
1 'polypeptide(L)'
;MAQFKTLIEGKIGDREDAISQQWEAMNLLQQTIDNREGQENFVFYEGPPTANGRPGIHHVLARTLKDTVCKYKVMDGYRVLRKGGWDTHGLPVEIEVEKQLGLSSKPEIEAYGIDKFNEKCKESVFNYEGQWKEMSRKMGYFIDMEDPYITLDNNYIETVWWILDKFNKEGFLYEGHKIMPYCPRCGTGLASHEVAQGYQEIKSNTVVAAFKRKDADEYFLVWTTTPWTLAANVALAVHPDADYIKARSNDEVYICAKVLAPKLLGEDYEILEEMKGSALEYVEYEQLMPFVTPDKKAFFVTCADYVTTEDGTGIVHIAPAFGEDDYKVGRAYNLPVLQPVAEDGKYTDTPWKGQFVIDADLDIIKWLKAEGKLFKKEKVAHNYPHCWRCKTPLLYYAKPSWYLEMTKIKDTLIENNNGVEWYPDFVGEKRFGNWLENLNDWAISRSRYWGTPLPVWRCDDCGKLETVGSRKELVERAVEDIDESIELHRPYVDDVHFTCPDCGKTMTRVKDVIDCWFDSGSMPFAQHHYPFENKELWEEQFPADFICEGIDQTRGWFYSLLAISSFVTGKAPYKKVLVNDLILDADGQKMSKTKGNTVNPFEMFEEYGADALRWYLLYVSPAWTPTRFDVKGIKEVQSKFFNTLKNTYHFFALYANTDNIDPREFFVPYAERPEIDAWILSKYNRLIKEVREEMEVFDLTKAVKKIQNFVNEDLSNWYIRRNRRRFWGTELTEDKKAVYNTTWEVLEGVVRLCAPFAPYITEELYQKLTDGVSVHLADYPTVNEELIQDAIEEPMDLVRELVSLGRGAREEAQIKVRQPLSKIIVDGKYRETLGDLCVLIEEELNIKKVVFEDNLGDFMNYALKPDFKVAGPILGKNVKLLGKALASVEASEVVAKLEADGSFVIELDGESLELRKDFIDIRISAKEGFNVQMFNNKFIILDTSLNQDLLDEGCAREFVSRIQQLRKSNGYEVMDRIDISYSSDDAMDRAIEIYTDFIKTETLADTITVKAGVGEMFNLNGHDTWIELAKK
;
A
#
# COMPACT_ATOMS: atom_id res chain seq x y z
N MET A 1 -46.82 18.39 -1.93
CA MET A 1 -45.45 18.43 -1.33
C MET A 1 -44.57 17.57 -2.21
N ALA A 2 -43.32 17.96 -2.47
CA ALA A 2 -42.41 17.12 -3.26
C ALA A 2 -42.20 15.78 -2.56
N GLN A 3 -42.34 14.68 -3.29
CA GLN A 3 -42.09 13.32 -2.78
C GLN A 3 -40.58 13.07 -2.60
N PHE A 4 -39.74 13.66 -3.44
CA PHE A 4 -38.28 13.59 -3.35
C PHE A 4 -37.67 14.98 -3.09
N LYS A 5 -36.86 15.13 -2.05
CA LYS A 5 -36.31 16.43 -1.60
C LYS A 5 -35.05 16.82 -2.38
N THR A 6 -34.79 18.11 -2.60
CA THR A 6 -33.57 18.55 -3.28
C THR A 6 -32.30 18.24 -2.46
N LEU A 7 -31.17 18.04 -3.14
CA LEU A 7 -29.86 17.92 -2.47
C LEU A 7 -29.49 19.21 -1.74
N ILE A 8 -28.69 19.12 -0.68
CA ILE A 8 -28.20 20.25 0.10
C ILE A 8 -27.30 21.09 -0.82
N GLU A 9 -27.60 22.39 -0.91
CA GLU A 9 -26.78 23.35 -1.63
C GLU A 9 -25.76 24.01 -0.68
N GLY A 10 -24.60 24.40 -1.18
CA GLY A 10 -23.55 25.05 -0.39
C GLY A 10 -22.15 24.51 -0.67
N LYS A 11 -21.17 24.98 0.12
CA LYS A 11 -19.79 24.48 0.05
C LYS A 11 -19.75 23.02 0.51
N ILE A 12 -18.87 22.22 -0.10
CA ILE A 12 -18.84 20.78 0.15
C ILE A 12 -18.44 20.43 1.58
N GLY A 13 -17.44 21.12 2.15
CA GLY A 13 -17.04 20.93 3.55
C GLY A 13 -18.19 21.17 4.54
N ASP A 14 -18.98 22.23 4.36
CA ASP A 14 -20.12 22.55 5.23
C ASP A 14 -21.21 21.47 5.16
N ARG A 15 -21.43 20.89 3.97
CA ARG A 15 -22.42 19.82 3.75
C ARG A 15 -22.02 18.53 4.45
N GLU A 16 -20.77 18.10 4.27
CA GLU A 16 -20.26 16.90 4.91
C GLU A 16 -20.18 17.06 6.43
N ASP A 17 -19.78 18.25 6.93
CA ASP A 17 -19.79 18.54 8.37
C ASP A 17 -21.20 18.46 8.97
N ALA A 18 -22.24 18.92 8.26
CA ALA A 18 -23.63 18.80 8.72
C ALA A 18 -24.09 17.34 8.84
N ILE A 19 -23.69 16.48 7.90
CA ILE A 19 -23.99 15.04 7.93
C ILE A 19 -23.20 14.34 9.05
N SER A 20 -21.91 14.68 9.21
CA SER A 20 -21.08 14.17 10.32
C SER A 20 -21.69 14.49 11.69
N GLN A 21 -22.22 15.71 11.87
CA GLN A 21 -22.91 16.09 13.11
C GLN A 21 -24.20 15.29 13.34
N GLN A 22 -24.92 14.93 12.28
CA GLN A 22 -26.09 14.04 12.39
C GLN A 22 -25.68 12.65 12.86
N TRP A 23 -24.60 12.08 12.29
CA TRP A 23 -24.07 10.79 12.71
C TRP A 23 -23.67 10.76 14.19
N GLU A 24 -23.00 11.82 14.67
CA GLU A 24 -22.63 11.98 16.08
C GLU A 24 -23.86 12.09 16.98
N ALA A 25 -24.83 12.93 16.61
CA ALA A 25 -26.05 13.16 17.38
C ALA A 25 -26.89 11.88 17.55
N MET A 26 -26.86 10.97 16.58
CA MET A 26 -27.54 9.68 16.68
C MET A 26 -26.64 8.54 17.15
N ASN A 27 -25.36 8.78 17.45
CA ASN A 27 -24.39 7.74 17.79
C ASN A 27 -24.36 6.60 16.75
N LEU A 28 -24.23 6.97 15.47
CA LEU A 28 -24.39 6.04 14.35
C LEU A 28 -23.43 4.85 14.42
N LEU A 29 -22.18 5.05 14.87
CA LEU A 29 -21.23 3.95 15.04
C LEU A 29 -21.80 2.87 15.96
N GLN A 30 -22.32 3.25 17.13
CA GLN A 30 -22.93 2.29 18.04
C GLN A 30 -24.17 1.63 17.43
N GLN A 31 -25.04 2.39 16.76
CA GLN A 31 -26.20 1.81 16.07
C GLN A 31 -25.81 0.77 15.03
N THR A 32 -24.71 0.98 14.28
CA THR A 32 -24.23 -0.01 13.31
C THR A 32 -23.74 -1.31 13.97
N ILE A 33 -23.29 -1.26 15.23
CA ILE A 33 -22.90 -2.44 16.01
C ILE A 33 -24.16 -3.12 16.59
N ASP A 34 -25.06 -2.36 17.20
CA ASP A 34 -26.28 -2.85 17.84
C ASP A 34 -27.23 -3.50 16.81
N ASN A 35 -27.32 -2.94 15.60
CA ASN A 35 -28.10 -3.51 14.49
C ASN A 35 -27.57 -4.88 13.99
N ARG A 36 -26.43 -5.33 14.52
CA ARG A 36 -25.79 -6.61 14.23
C ARG A 36 -25.57 -7.46 15.48
N GLU A 37 -26.23 -7.13 16.60
CA GLU A 37 -26.16 -7.95 17.81
C GLU A 37 -26.62 -9.40 17.53
N GLY A 38 -25.83 -10.37 18.03
CA GLY A 38 -26.08 -11.81 17.81
C GLY A 38 -25.68 -12.34 16.42
N GLN A 39 -25.19 -11.50 15.50
CA GLN A 39 -24.61 -11.94 14.23
C GLN A 39 -23.13 -12.34 14.41
N GLU A 40 -22.57 -12.99 13.39
CA GLU A 40 -21.15 -13.36 13.37
C GLU A 40 -20.25 -12.11 13.46
N ASN A 41 -19.20 -12.18 14.29
CA ASN A 41 -18.21 -11.11 14.39
C ASN A 41 -17.29 -11.15 13.17
N PHE A 42 -17.03 -9.98 12.58
CA PHE A 42 -15.85 -9.75 11.75
C PHE A 42 -14.89 -8.87 12.54
N VAL A 43 -13.80 -9.46 12.99
CA VAL A 43 -12.86 -8.87 13.95
C VAL A 43 -11.84 -8.00 13.23
N PHE A 44 -11.77 -6.74 13.62
CA PHE A 44 -10.85 -5.74 13.05
C PHE A 44 -9.93 -5.20 14.14
N TYR A 45 -8.61 -5.12 13.85
CA TYR A 45 -7.67 -4.39 14.69
C TYR A 45 -7.15 -3.14 13.97
N GLU A 46 -7.23 -2.00 14.65
CA GLU A 46 -6.58 -0.76 14.26
C GLU A 46 -5.15 -0.75 14.80
N GLY A 47 -4.15 -0.56 13.93
CA GLY A 47 -2.78 -0.30 14.37
C GLY A 47 -2.70 1.07 15.04
N PRO A 48 -2.10 1.18 16.25
CA PRO A 48 -2.14 2.42 17.00
C PRO A 48 -1.17 3.45 16.41
N PRO A 49 -1.61 4.62 15.93
CA PRO A 49 -0.69 5.68 15.55
C PRO A 49 0.05 6.22 16.77
N THR A 50 1.31 6.63 16.57
CA THR A 50 2.04 7.40 17.59
C THR A 50 1.45 8.80 17.68
N ALA A 51 1.00 9.21 18.86
CA ALA A 51 0.32 10.49 19.06
C ALA A 51 1.29 11.69 19.19
N ASN A 52 2.41 11.68 18.45
CA ASN A 52 3.47 12.69 18.55
C ASN A 52 3.58 13.61 17.32
N GLY A 53 2.67 13.49 16.36
CA GLY A 53 2.72 14.25 15.12
C GLY A 53 1.34 14.48 14.49
N ARG A 54 1.28 15.49 13.62
CA ARG A 54 0.07 15.79 12.84
C ARG A 54 -0.22 14.68 11.83
N PRO A 55 -1.49 14.34 11.58
CA PRO A 55 -1.80 13.38 10.54
C PRO A 55 -1.50 13.94 9.14
N GLY A 56 -1.18 13.04 8.19
CA GLY A 56 -0.93 13.39 6.80
C GLY A 56 -1.75 12.52 5.85
N ILE A 57 -1.62 12.80 4.54
CA ILE A 57 -2.40 12.15 3.48
C ILE A 57 -2.25 10.61 3.44
N HIS A 58 -1.10 10.08 3.88
CA HIS A 58 -0.87 8.63 3.99
C HIS A 58 -1.77 7.97 5.05
N HIS A 59 -2.10 8.68 6.13
CA HIS A 59 -3.07 8.18 7.12
C HIS A 59 -4.50 8.17 6.57
N VAL A 60 -4.84 9.13 5.70
CA VAL A 60 -6.15 9.16 5.02
C VAL A 60 -6.33 7.91 4.15
N LEU A 61 -5.30 7.51 3.38
CA LEU A 61 -5.35 6.28 2.60
C LEU A 61 -5.53 5.05 3.50
N ALA A 62 -4.64 4.84 4.48
CA ALA A 62 -4.71 3.67 5.37
C ALA A 62 -6.09 3.56 6.04
N ARG A 63 -6.61 4.67 6.58
CA ARG A 63 -7.94 4.69 7.21
C ARG A 63 -9.10 4.54 6.23
N THR A 64 -8.98 5.03 4.99
CA THR A 64 -9.99 4.81 3.94
C THR A 64 -10.11 3.32 3.63
N LEU A 65 -8.99 2.61 3.50
CA LEU A 65 -8.98 1.16 3.24
C LEU A 65 -9.68 0.40 4.38
N LYS A 66 -9.30 0.71 5.63
CA LYS A 66 -9.88 0.10 6.83
C LYS A 66 -11.38 0.34 6.97
N ASP A 67 -11.80 1.60 6.85
CA ASP A 67 -13.19 2.01 6.97
C ASP A 67 -14.07 1.39 5.87
N THR A 68 -13.56 1.34 4.64
CA THR A 68 -14.29 0.77 3.50
C THR A 68 -14.58 -0.71 3.73
N VAL A 69 -13.57 -1.49 4.13
CA VAL A 69 -13.76 -2.92 4.41
C VAL A 69 -14.71 -3.12 5.59
N CYS A 70 -14.55 -2.35 6.67
CA CYS A 70 -15.41 -2.46 7.85
C CYS A 70 -16.87 -2.09 7.55
N LYS A 71 -17.13 -0.96 6.88
CA LYS A 71 -18.48 -0.54 6.46
C LYS A 71 -19.11 -1.59 5.55
N TYR A 72 -18.36 -2.13 4.60
CA TYR A 72 -18.82 -3.22 3.74
C TYR A 72 -19.26 -4.44 4.57
N LYS A 73 -18.42 -4.93 5.49
CA LYS A 73 -18.75 -6.12 6.30
C LYS A 73 -19.93 -5.88 7.25
N VAL A 74 -20.08 -4.68 7.82
CA VAL A 74 -21.29 -4.31 8.58
C VAL A 74 -22.55 -4.39 7.70
N MET A 75 -22.51 -3.78 6.52
CA MET A 75 -23.63 -3.81 5.58
C MET A 75 -23.87 -5.24 5.05
N ASP A 76 -22.84 -6.08 5.00
CA ASP A 76 -22.93 -7.49 4.59
C ASP A 76 -23.44 -8.44 5.69
N GLY A 77 -23.78 -7.89 6.87
CA GLY A 77 -24.46 -8.62 7.95
C GLY A 77 -23.58 -8.99 9.15
N TYR A 78 -22.29 -8.66 9.14
CA TYR A 78 -21.38 -8.95 10.25
C TYR A 78 -21.44 -7.89 11.36
N ARG A 79 -21.21 -8.31 12.60
CA ARG A 79 -20.92 -7.39 13.71
C ARG A 79 -19.44 -7.01 13.69
N VAL A 80 -19.15 -5.71 13.64
CA VAL A 80 -17.75 -5.21 13.57
C VAL A 80 -17.50 -4.22 14.69
N LEU A 81 -16.82 -4.68 15.74
CA LEU A 81 -16.31 -3.80 16.81
C LEU A 81 -15.08 -3.05 16.29
N ARG A 82 -15.08 -1.73 16.43
CA ARG A 82 -14.07 -0.84 15.83
C ARG A 82 -13.52 0.07 16.91
N LYS A 83 -12.44 -0.38 17.55
CA LYS A 83 -11.77 0.34 18.64
C LYS A 83 -10.49 1.00 18.12
N GLY A 84 -10.37 2.31 18.30
CA GLY A 84 -9.13 3.04 18.05
C GLY A 84 -8.12 2.82 19.16
N GLY A 85 -6.89 3.29 18.96
CA GLY A 85 -5.90 3.31 20.03
C GLY A 85 -4.70 4.18 19.74
N TRP A 86 -3.84 4.30 20.75
CA TRP A 86 -2.71 5.22 20.75
C TRP A 86 -1.45 4.55 21.24
N ASP A 87 -0.40 4.63 20.43
CA ASP A 87 0.95 4.27 20.87
C ASP A 87 1.60 5.50 21.48
N THR A 88 1.74 5.47 22.80
CA THR A 88 2.12 6.61 23.61
C THR A 88 3.52 6.50 24.20
N HIS A 89 4.24 5.40 23.95
CA HIS A 89 5.55 5.14 24.53
C HIS A 89 6.70 5.31 23.54
N GLY A 90 7.92 5.30 24.10
CA GLY A 90 9.14 5.12 23.33
C GLY A 90 9.79 6.41 22.82
N LEU A 91 10.88 6.19 22.08
CA LEU A 91 11.81 7.22 21.65
C LEU A 91 11.16 8.38 20.86
N PRO A 92 10.19 8.17 19.96
CA PRO A 92 9.59 9.27 19.21
C PRO A 92 8.90 10.33 20.09
N VAL A 93 8.35 9.93 21.23
CA VAL A 93 7.73 10.84 22.20
C VAL A 93 8.81 11.59 22.98
N GLU A 94 9.80 10.87 23.52
CA GLU A 94 10.90 11.48 24.27
C GLU A 94 11.68 12.50 23.44
N ILE A 95 11.96 12.23 22.16
CA ILE A 95 12.68 13.18 21.29
C ILE A 95 11.90 14.49 21.11
N GLU A 96 10.58 14.42 21.04
CA GLU A 96 9.76 15.63 20.88
C GLU A 96 9.77 16.46 22.17
N VAL A 97 9.69 15.81 23.33
CA VAL A 97 9.82 16.48 24.64
C VAL A 97 11.23 17.02 24.87
N GLU A 98 12.28 16.28 24.51
CA GLU A 98 13.67 16.74 24.54
C GLU A 98 13.83 18.06 23.77
N LYS A 99 13.24 18.16 22.56
CA LYS A 99 13.27 19.41 21.77
C LYS A 99 12.48 20.54 22.43
N GLN A 100 11.30 20.26 22.99
CA GLN A 100 10.47 21.26 23.66
C GLN A 100 11.16 21.83 24.90
N LEU A 101 11.87 20.98 25.66
CA LEU A 101 12.59 21.35 26.86
C LEU A 101 14.02 21.84 26.60
N GLY A 102 14.52 21.71 25.36
CA GLY A 102 15.90 22.05 25.01
C GLY A 102 16.94 21.12 25.63
N LEU A 103 16.56 19.87 25.93
CA LEU A 103 17.45 18.83 26.46
C LEU A 103 18.15 18.10 25.31
N SER A 104 19.42 17.76 25.49
CA SER A 104 20.27 17.21 24.43
C SER A 104 21.04 15.95 24.85
N SER A 105 20.98 15.56 26.14
CA SER A 105 21.69 14.41 26.68
C SER A 105 20.96 13.75 27.86
N LYS A 106 21.30 12.48 28.14
CA LYS A 106 20.78 11.73 29.29
C LYS A 106 21.06 12.38 30.66
N PRO A 107 22.29 12.85 30.95
CA PRO A 107 22.56 13.54 32.22
C PRO A 107 21.72 14.80 32.41
N GLU A 108 21.38 15.51 31.32
CA GLU A 108 20.48 16.67 31.38
C GLU A 108 19.05 16.26 31.74
N ILE A 109 18.55 15.13 31.20
CA ILE A 109 17.24 14.57 31.57
C ILE A 109 17.23 14.15 33.05
N GLU A 110 18.27 13.46 33.51
CA GLU A 110 18.39 13.03 34.91
C GLU A 110 18.51 14.22 35.86
N ALA A 111 19.22 15.29 35.47
CA ALA A 111 19.31 16.52 36.24
C ALA A 111 17.98 17.31 36.25
N TYR A 112 17.17 17.22 35.20
CA TYR A 112 15.83 17.80 35.15
C TYR A 112 14.85 17.07 36.10
N GLY A 113 15.00 15.74 36.19
CA GLY A 113 14.16 14.83 36.98
C GLY A 113 13.38 13.90 36.07
N ILE A 114 13.51 12.58 36.30
CA ILE A 114 12.86 11.53 35.48
C ILE A 114 11.33 11.60 35.61
N ASP A 115 10.83 11.85 36.82
CA ASP A 115 9.43 12.08 37.13
C ASP A 115 8.84 13.22 36.28
N LYS A 116 9.48 14.40 36.31
CA LYS A 116 9.04 15.58 35.56
C LYS A 116 9.16 15.39 34.05
N PHE A 117 10.19 14.66 33.60
CA PHE A 117 10.37 14.37 32.18
C PHE A 117 9.26 13.44 31.68
N ASN A 118 8.98 12.36 32.40
CA ASN A 118 7.92 11.41 32.05
C ASN A 118 6.52 12.04 32.13
N GLU A 119 6.27 12.95 33.09
CA GLU A 119 5.04 13.74 33.12
C GLU A 119 4.88 14.59 31.85
N LYS A 120 5.96 15.22 31.36
CA LYS A 120 5.93 15.95 30.07
C LYS A 120 5.70 15.03 28.88
N CYS A 121 6.25 13.82 28.87
CA CYS A 121 5.97 12.81 27.85
C CYS A 121 4.47 12.44 27.85
N LYS A 122 3.90 12.16 29.03
CA LYS A 122 2.47 11.86 29.22
C LYS A 122 1.56 12.99 28.75
N GLU A 123 1.91 14.26 29.02
CA GLU A 123 1.17 15.41 28.49
C GLU A 123 1.30 15.54 26.96
N SER A 124 2.49 15.26 26.43
CA SER A 124 2.81 15.53 25.02
C SER A 124 2.01 14.67 24.03
N VAL A 125 1.69 13.44 24.40
CA VAL A 125 0.98 12.49 23.52
C VAL A 125 -0.46 12.91 23.26
N PHE A 126 -1.10 13.63 24.19
CA PHE A 126 -2.47 14.10 23.99
C PHE A 126 -2.56 15.42 23.21
N ASN A 127 -1.44 16.09 22.92
CA ASN A 127 -1.43 17.36 22.19
C ASN A 127 -1.87 17.23 20.72
N TYR A 128 -1.61 16.08 20.10
CA TYR A 128 -1.95 15.82 18.69
C TYR A 128 -3.23 15.00 18.53
N GLU A 129 -3.71 14.36 19.60
CA GLU A 129 -4.91 13.51 19.62
C GLU A 129 -6.12 14.21 18.98
N GLY A 130 -6.35 15.48 19.34
CA GLY A 130 -7.48 16.26 18.82
C GLY A 130 -7.48 16.40 17.29
N GLN A 131 -6.31 16.58 16.67
CA GLN A 131 -6.21 16.67 15.20
C GLN A 131 -6.51 15.33 14.53
N TRP A 132 -6.08 14.24 15.14
CA TRP A 132 -6.37 12.91 14.62
C TRP A 132 -7.84 12.52 14.78
N LYS A 133 -8.49 12.88 15.90
CA LYS A 133 -9.95 12.75 16.08
C LYS A 133 -10.70 13.58 15.04
N GLU A 134 -10.29 14.82 14.83
CA GLU A 134 -10.89 15.69 13.81
C GLU A 134 -10.71 15.14 12.39
N MET A 135 -9.52 14.61 12.06
CA MET A 135 -9.30 13.97 10.76
C MET A 135 -10.19 12.73 10.58
N SER A 136 -10.29 11.85 11.60
CA SER A 136 -11.22 10.70 11.56
C SER A 136 -12.65 11.15 11.30
N ARG A 137 -13.12 12.15 12.06
CA ARG A 137 -14.45 12.72 11.94
C ARG A 137 -14.69 13.24 10.53
N LYS A 138 -13.84 14.15 10.03
CA LYS A 138 -13.99 14.76 8.69
C LYS A 138 -13.96 13.73 7.58
N MET A 139 -13.15 12.67 7.68
CA MET A 139 -13.09 11.61 6.68
C MET A 139 -14.33 10.68 6.69
N GLY A 140 -15.16 10.74 7.74
CA GLY A 140 -16.26 9.80 7.95
C GLY A 140 -15.77 8.41 8.36
N TYR A 141 -14.64 8.32 9.08
CA TYR A 141 -14.09 7.08 9.59
C TYR A 141 -14.86 6.61 10.83
N PHE A 142 -15.59 5.50 10.71
CA PHE A 142 -16.41 4.99 11.82
C PHE A 142 -15.55 4.13 12.74
N ILE A 143 -14.94 4.77 13.74
CA ILE A 143 -14.10 4.13 14.75
C ILE A 143 -14.34 4.77 16.12
N ASP A 144 -14.34 3.97 17.18
CA ASP A 144 -14.46 4.44 18.54
C ASP A 144 -13.15 5.11 18.98
N MET A 145 -13.21 6.42 19.17
CA MET A 145 -12.13 7.25 19.67
C MET A 145 -12.48 7.87 21.04
N GLU A 146 -13.63 7.51 21.62
CA GLU A 146 -14.08 7.95 22.95
C GLU A 146 -13.57 7.00 24.03
N ASP A 147 -13.55 5.70 23.76
CA ASP A 147 -12.85 4.68 24.56
C ASP A 147 -11.68 4.05 23.77
N PRO A 148 -10.61 4.78 23.41
CA PRO A 148 -9.47 4.18 22.71
C PRO A 148 -8.63 3.36 23.70
N TYR A 149 -7.98 2.29 23.22
CA TYR A 149 -6.92 1.66 24.03
C TYR A 149 -5.66 2.54 24.02
N ILE A 150 -4.97 2.64 25.16
CA ILE A 150 -3.83 3.54 25.34
C ILE A 150 -2.68 2.77 25.98
N THR A 151 -1.49 2.79 25.34
CA THR A 151 -0.36 1.96 25.81
C THR A 151 0.23 2.37 27.17
N LEU A 152 0.05 3.63 27.58
CA LEU A 152 0.46 4.13 28.90
C LEU A 152 -0.55 3.83 30.03
N ASP A 153 -1.68 3.17 29.74
CA ASP A 153 -2.63 2.82 30.78
C ASP A 153 -2.07 1.66 31.64
N ASN A 154 -2.25 1.74 32.96
CA ASN A 154 -1.75 0.71 33.88
C ASN A 154 -2.35 -0.68 33.59
N ASN A 155 -3.61 -0.78 33.15
CA ASN A 155 -4.22 -2.06 32.76
C ASN A 155 -3.52 -2.62 31.52
N TYR A 156 -3.18 -1.76 30.55
CA TYR A 156 -2.44 -2.17 29.36
C TYR A 156 -1.03 -2.67 29.73
N ILE A 157 -0.31 -1.91 30.57
CA ILE A 157 1.03 -2.26 31.07
C ILE A 157 1.01 -3.57 31.86
N GLU A 158 -0.03 -3.80 32.67
CA GLU A 158 -0.16 -5.03 33.46
C GLU A 158 -0.29 -6.27 32.57
N THR A 159 -1.06 -6.20 31.48
CA THR A 159 -1.09 -7.26 30.46
C THR A 159 0.27 -7.45 29.80
N VAL A 160 0.97 -6.36 29.46
CA VAL A 160 2.33 -6.43 28.90
C VAL A 160 3.29 -7.13 29.86
N TRP A 161 3.22 -6.82 31.16
CA TRP A 161 3.99 -7.48 32.21
C TRP A 161 3.66 -8.96 32.34
N TRP A 162 2.38 -9.34 32.25
CA TRP A 162 1.97 -10.74 32.22
C TRP A 162 2.63 -11.50 31.06
N ILE A 163 2.69 -10.92 29.85
CA ILE A 163 3.34 -11.55 28.69
C ILE A 163 4.85 -11.68 28.93
N LEU A 164 5.51 -10.65 29.44
CA LEU A 164 6.96 -10.66 29.72
C LEU A 164 7.32 -11.67 30.82
N ASP A 165 6.52 -11.75 31.88
CA ASP A 165 6.66 -12.74 32.94
C ASP A 165 6.49 -14.16 32.40
N LYS A 166 5.54 -14.38 31.47
CA LYS A 166 5.40 -15.65 30.76
C LYS A 166 6.65 -15.99 29.94
N PHE A 167 7.19 -15.06 29.14
CA PHE A 167 8.45 -15.26 28.42
C PHE A 167 9.60 -15.62 29.37
N ASN A 168 9.68 -14.99 30.54
CA ASN A 168 10.70 -15.31 31.53
C ASN A 168 10.51 -16.70 32.14
N LYS A 169 9.30 -17.03 32.59
CA LYS A 169 8.96 -18.33 33.20
C LYS A 169 9.15 -19.50 32.25
N GLU A 170 8.98 -19.29 30.95
CA GLU A 170 9.22 -20.29 29.90
C GLU A 170 10.67 -20.27 29.36
N GLY A 171 11.56 -19.45 29.93
CA GLY A 171 12.99 -19.46 29.62
C GLY A 171 13.37 -18.85 28.27
N PHE A 172 12.60 -17.87 27.79
CA PHE A 172 12.87 -17.10 26.57
C PHE A 172 13.56 -15.77 26.85
N LEU A 173 13.35 -15.18 28.04
CA LEU A 173 14.00 -13.93 28.43
C LEU A 173 15.42 -14.20 28.92
N TYR A 174 16.41 -13.54 28.33
CA TYR A 174 17.80 -13.64 28.79
C TYR A 174 18.55 -12.31 28.66
N GLU A 175 19.59 -12.15 29.49
CA GLU A 175 20.52 -11.04 29.38
C GLU A 175 21.65 -11.40 28.39
N GLY A 176 21.82 -10.55 27.39
CA GLY A 176 22.86 -10.64 26.37
C GLY A 176 23.59 -9.32 26.23
N HIS A 177 24.39 -9.22 25.17
CA HIS A 177 25.03 -7.97 24.80
C HIS A 177 24.57 -7.57 23.40
N LYS A 178 24.14 -6.33 23.27
CA LYS A 178 23.90 -5.71 21.97
C LYS A 178 25.19 -5.07 21.50
N ILE A 179 25.73 -5.57 20.40
CA ILE A 179 26.85 -4.92 19.72
C ILE A 179 26.29 -3.78 18.90
N MET A 180 26.76 -2.56 19.16
CA MET A 180 26.29 -1.39 18.43
C MET A 180 27.42 -0.42 18.13
N PRO A 181 27.33 0.35 17.02
CA PRO A 181 28.19 1.49 16.79
C PRO A 181 28.04 2.49 17.94
N TYR A 182 29.15 2.82 18.58
CA TYR A 182 29.21 3.60 19.79
C TYR A 182 30.23 4.72 19.66
N CYS A 183 29.83 5.92 20.07
CA CYS A 183 30.70 7.08 20.07
C CYS A 183 31.32 7.28 21.46
N PRO A 184 32.61 6.98 21.65
CA PRO A 184 33.27 7.08 22.94
C PRO A 184 33.39 8.51 23.46
N ARG A 185 33.42 9.49 22.55
CA ARG A 185 33.40 10.91 22.93
C ARG A 185 32.03 11.39 23.38
N CYS A 186 30.96 10.93 22.74
CA CYS A 186 29.59 11.37 23.04
C CYS A 186 28.92 10.50 24.12
N GLY A 187 29.49 9.36 24.49
CA GLY A 187 28.94 8.47 25.50
C GLY A 187 27.66 7.75 25.07
N THR A 188 27.45 7.55 23.76
CA THR A 188 26.17 7.04 23.25
C THR A 188 26.34 6.12 22.05
N GLY A 189 25.45 5.14 21.97
CA GLY A 189 25.23 4.34 20.77
C GLY A 189 24.58 5.16 19.66
N LEU A 190 24.82 4.77 18.41
CA LEU A 190 24.30 5.44 17.21
C LEU A 190 23.49 4.45 16.36
N ALA A 191 22.44 4.96 15.73
CA ALA A 191 21.62 4.20 14.80
C ALA A 191 22.30 4.05 13.42
N SER A 192 21.90 3.05 12.64
CA SER A 192 22.48 2.77 11.31
C SER A 192 22.48 3.97 10.36
N HIS A 193 21.41 4.77 10.34
CA HIS A 193 21.31 5.97 9.51
C HIS A 193 22.23 7.13 9.99
N GLU A 194 22.54 7.19 11.29
CA GLU A 194 23.50 8.14 11.84
C GLU A 194 24.94 7.74 11.50
N VAL A 195 25.22 6.43 11.49
CA VAL A 195 26.52 5.86 11.11
C VAL A 195 26.77 6.05 9.61
N ALA A 196 25.76 5.83 8.77
CA ALA A 196 25.84 5.99 7.32
C ALA A 196 26.30 7.39 6.89
N GLN A 197 25.92 8.44 7.63
CA GLN A 197 26.32 9.83 7.36
C GLN A 197 27.77 10.15 7.75
N GLY A 198 28.43 9.23 8.46
CA GLY A 198 29.72 9.44 9.09
C GLY A 198 30.88 8.68 8.46
N TYR A 199 30.64 7.89 7.40
CA TYR A 199 31.72 7.16 6.74
C TYR A 199 32.74 8.11 6.11
N GLN A 200 34.02 7.81 6.36
CA GLN A 200 35.16 8.52 5.80
C GLN A 200 36.19 7.50 5.32
N GLU A 201 36.81 7.75 4.17
CA GLU A 201 37.95 6.95 3.72
C GLU A 201 39.17 7.31 4.57
N ILE A 202 39.66 6.35 5.35
CA ILE A 202 40.87 6.49 6.18
C ILE A 202 41.93 5.49 5.75
N LYS A 203 43.19 5.81 6.05
CA LYS A 203 44.32 4.90 5.84
C LYS A 203 44.74 4.27 7.16
N SER A 204 44.35 3.02 7.37
CA SER A 204 44.62 2.26 8.60
C SER A 204 45.86 1.38 8.45
N ASN A 205 46.62 1.20 9.53
CA ASN A 205 47.68 0.19 9.55
C ASN A 205 47.03 -1.16 9.86
N THR A 206 47.03 -2.06 8.89
CA THR A 206 46.55 -3.43 9.07
C THR A 206 47.72 -4.33 9.44
N VAL A 207 47.43 -5.42 10.14
CA VAL A 207 48.44 -6.39 10.55
C VAL A 207 48.01 -7.80 10.18
N VAL A 208 49.00 -8.63 9.87
CA VAL A 208 48.89 -10.08 9.95
C VAL A 208 49.67 -10.51 11.18
N ALA A 209 48.97 -11.04 12.19
CA ALA A 209 49.55 -11.55 13.41
C ALA A 209 49.70 -13.08 13.32
N ALA A 210 50.80 -13.61 13.86
CA ALA A 210 51.09 -15.03 13.92
C ALA A 210 50.67 -15.58 15.30
N PHE A 211 49.60 -16.37 15.32
CA PHE A 211 49.09 -17.02 16.54
C PHE A 211 49.69 -18.41 16.65
N LYS A 212 50.52 -18.63 17.67
CA LYS A 212 51.22 -19.91 17.88
C LYS A 212 50.23 -21.00 18.30
N ARG A 213 50.26 -22.14 17.61
CA ARG A 213 49.52 -23.35 18.00
C ARG A 213 50.09 -23.91 19.31
N LYS A 214 49.21 -24.43 20.18
CA LYS A 214 49.61 -24.80 21.55
C LYS A 214 50.51 -26.03 21.64
N ASP A 215 50.35 -26.98 20.72
CA ASP A 215 51.01 -28.29 20.72
C ASP A 215 52.07 -28.46 19.63
N ALA A 216 52.32 -27.44 18.80
CA ALA A 216 53.30 -27.48 17.71
C ALA A 216 53.90 -26.09 17.43
N ASP A 217 55.10 -26.05 16.88
CA ASP A 217 55.71 -24.81 16.34
C ASP A 217 55.12 -24.48 14.95
N GLU A 218 53.80 -24.31 14.93
CA GLU A 218 52.98 -23.92 13.78
C GLU A 218 52.21 -22.64 14.13
N TYR A 219 51.97 -21.76 13.17
CA TYR A 219 51.35 -20.45 13.42
C TYR A 219 50.15 -20.19 12.52
N PHE A 220 49.01 -19.87 13.11
CA PHE A 220 47.86 -19.34 12.37
C PHE A 220 48.12 -17.89 11.97
N LEU A 221 48.04 -17.60 10.67
CA LEU A 221 48.13 -16.22 10.17
C LEU A 221 46.76 -15.59 10.21
N VAL A 222 46.64 -14.49 10.95
CA VAL A 222 45.35 -13.83 11.20
C VAL A 222 45.47 -12.36 10.85
N TRP A 223 44.62 -11.90 9.94
CA TRP A 223 44.61 -10.52 9.48
C TRP A 223 43.56 -9.69 10.22
N THR A 224 43.91 -8.46 10.60
CA THR A 224 42.94 -7.50 11.14
C THR A 224 43.26 -6.06 10.72
N THR A 225 42.20 -5.27 10.56
CA THR A 225 42.27 -3.82 10.37
C THR A 225 42.19 -3.03 11.68
N THR A 226 41.92 -3.72 12.80
CA THR A 226 41.75 -3.11 14.13
C THR A 226 42.69 -3.74 15.16
N PRO A 227 44.01 -3.47 15.12
CA PRO A 227 44.97 -4.07 16.06
C PRO A 227 44.56 -3.95 17.54
N TRP A 228 43.89 -2.86 17.92
CA TRP A 228 43.38 -2.65 19.27
C TRP A 228 42.40 -3.72 19.79
N THR A 229 41.70 -4.44 18.93
CA THR A 229 40.77 -5.50 19.37
C THR A 229 41.50 -6.80 19.73
N LEU A 230 42.78 -6.96 19.35
CA LEU A 230 43.56 -8.20 19.58
C LEU A 230 43.73 -8.55 21.06
N ALA A 231 43.75 -7.54 21.95
CA ALA A 231 43.83 -7.76 23.40
C ALA A 231 42.57 -8.45 23.97
N ALA A 232 41.46 -8.41 23.24
CA ALA A 232 40.19 -9.03 23.58
C ALA A 232 39.91 -10.31 22.77
N ASN A 233 40.90 -10.83 22.05
CA ASN A 233 40.76 -12.07 21.31
C ASN A 233 40.48 -13.26 22.26
N VAL A 234 39.55 -14.13 21.87
CA VAL A 234 39.19 -15.35 22.63
C VAL A 234 39.06 -16.60 21.76
N ALA A 235 38.98 -16.48 20.44
CA ALA A 235 39.00 -17.61 19.50
C ALA A 235 39.51 -17.17 18.11
N LEU A 236 39.73 -18.13 17.20
CA LEU A 236 39.93 -17.88 15.78
C LEU A 236 38.81 -18.55 14.99
N ALA A 237 38.27 -17.92 13.96
CA ALA A 237 37.24 -18.52 13.11
C ALA A 237 37.75 -18.86 11.71
N VAL A 238 37.32 -20.01 11.21
CA VAL A 238 37.56 -20.51 9.85
C VAL A 238 36.24 -20.90 9.19
N HIS A 239 36.17 -20.84 7.86
CA HIS A 239 35.01 -21.35 7.14
C HIS A 239 35.07 -22.88 7.09
N PRO A 240 34.03 -23.63 7.50
CA PRO A 240 34.11 -25.09 7.63
C PRO A 240 34.47 -25.80 6.32
N ASP A 241 33.93 -25.31 5.19
CA ASP A 241 34.13 -25.93 3.87
C ASP A 241 35.30 -25.39 3.03
N ALA A 242 35.97 -24.32 3.49
CA ALA A 242 37.09 -23.74 2.75
C ALA A 242 38.37 -24.59 2.89
N ASP A 243 39.24 -24.50 1.89
CA ASP A 243 40.52 -25.21 1.88
C ASP A 243 41.63 -24.37 2.55
N TYR A 244 42.29 -24.97 3.53
CA TYR A 244 43.41 -24.41 4.28
C TYR A 244 44.66 -25.26 4.05
N ILE A 245 45.83 -24.64 4.21
CA ILE A 245 47.12 -25.32 4.09
C ILE A 245 48.00 -25.08 5.31
N LYS A 246 48.84 -26.08 5.62
CA LYS A 246 50.09 -25.88 6.37
C LYS A 246 51.20 -25.68 5.37
N ALA A 247 51.88 -24.54 5.43
CA ALA A 247 52.93 -24.19 4.50
C ALA A 247 54.21 -23.82 5.26
N ARG A 248 55.34 -24.40 4.89
CA ARG A 248 56.66 -23.98 5.37
C ARG A 248 57.15 -22.80 4.55
N SER A 249 57.49 -21.69 5.22
CA SER A 249 58.10 -20.51 4.61
C SER A 249 59.05 -19.85 5.62
N ASN A 250 60.25 -19.43 5.19
CA ASN A 250 61.29 -18.85 6.04
C ASN A 250 61.58 -19.67 7.33
N ASP A 251 61.71 -20.99 7.19
CA ASP A 251 61.97 -21.95 8.28
C ASP A 251 60.87 -22.08 9.36
N GLU A 252 59.70 -21.44 9.18
CA GLU A 252 58.52 -21.58 10.04
C GLU A 252 57.34 -22.22 9.29
N VAL A 253 56.36 -22.76 10.02
CA VAL A 253 55.15 -23.37 9.46
C VAL A 253 53.94 -22.48 9.73
N TYR A 254 53.25 -22.06 8.68
CA TYR A 254 52.09 -21.17 8.74
C TYR A 254 50.82 -21.88 8.27
N ILE A 255 49.69 -21.51 8.90
CA ILE A 255 48.35 -21.96 8.55
C ILE A 255 47.56 -20.77 7.99
N CYS A 256 47.04 -20.91 6.77
CA CYS A 256 46.19 -19.91 6.11
C CYS A 256 45.32 -20.57 5.02
N ALA A 257 44.34 -19.83 4.48
CA ALA A 257 43.54 -20.32 3.37
C ALA A 257 44.38 -20.52 2.11
N LYS A 258 44.19 -21.66 1.44
CA LYS A 258 44.99 -22.10 0.28
C LYS A 258 45.07 -21.05 -0.82
N VAL A 259 43.93 -20.43 -1.14
CA VAL A 259 43.80 -19.44 -2.22
C VAL A 259 44.52 -18.12 -1.93
N LEU A 260 44.77 -17.81 -0.64
CA LEU A 260 45.45 -16.59 -0.21
C LEU A 260 46.96 -16.78 0.01
N ALA A 261 47.43 -18.03 0.09
CA ALA A 261 48.83 -18.35 0.37
C ALA A 261 49.83 -17.67 -0.59
N PRO A 262 49.64 -17.63 -1.93
CA PRO A 262 50.57 -16.94 -2.82
C PRO A 262 50.70 -15.44 -2.54
N LYS A 263 49.59 -14.78 -2.15
CA LYS A 263 49.56 -13.35 -1.80
C LYS A 263 50.20 -13.08 -0.43
N LEU A 264 50.11 -14.04 0.50
CA LEU A 264 50.58 -13.91 1.88
C LEU A 264 52.05 -14.30 2.06
N LEU A 265 52.43 -15.47 1.54
CA LEU A 265 53.73 -16.11 1.74
C LEU A 265 54.71 -15.84 0.60
N GLY A 266 54.23 -15.34 -0.55
CA GLY A 266 55.03 -15.16 -1.77
C GLY A 266 55.10 -16.43 -2.61
N GLU A 267 56.11 -16.54 -3.47
CA GLU A 267 56.28 -17.69 -4.38
C GLU A 267 57.10 -18.83 -3.77
N ASP A 268 57.87 -18.58 -2.70
CA ASP A 268 58.79 -19.53 -2.07
C ASP A 268 58.19 -20.12 -0.78
N TYR A 269 57.32 -21.11 -0.91
CA TYR A 269 56.81 -21.91 0.22
C TYR A 269 56.56 -23.38 -0.16
N GLU A 270 56.66 -24.28 0.81
CA GLU A 270 56.39 -25.72 0.64
C GLU A 270 55.08 -26.09 1.34
N ILE A 271 54.12 -26.66 0.61
CA ILE A 271 52.88 -27.17 1.21
C ILE A 271 53.17 -28.49 1.91
N LEU A 272 52.95 -28.53 3.23
CA LEU A 272 53.13 -29.72 4.06
C LEU A 272 51.85 -30.55 4.18
N GLU A 273 50.70 -29.87 4.24
CA GLU A 273 49.38 -30.50 4.42
C GLU A 273 48.29 -29.59 3.86
N GLU A 274 47.22 -30.17 3.32
CA GLU A 274 45.99 -29.48 2.94
C GLU A 274 44.81 -30.06 3.74
N MET A 275 43.91 -29.21 4.21
CA MET A 275 42.77 -29.62 5.03
C MET A 275 41.57 -28.70 4.84
N LYS A 276 40.38 -29.19 5.20
CA LYS A 276 39.17 -28.37 5.33
C LYS A 276 39.20 -27.57 6.62
N GLY A 277 38.55 -26.41 6.66
CA GLY A 277 38.44 -25.60 7.88
C GLY A 277 37.81 -26.36 9.05
N SER A 278 36.84 -27.23 8.77
CA SER A 278 36.23 -28.13 9.76
C SER A 278 37.24 -29.06 10.47
N ALA A 279 38.38 -29.38 9.84
CA ALA A 279 39.44 -30.16 10.47
C ALA A 279 40.26 -29.36 11.49
N LEU A 280 40.17 -28.03 11.48
CA LEU A 280 40.85 -27.13 12.43
C LEU A 280 40.00 -26.83 13.66
N GLU A 281 38.71 -27.20 13.67
CA GLU A 281 37.81 -26.89 14.79
C GLU A 281 38.34 -27.47 16.12
N TYR A 282 38.27 -26.68 17.18
CA TYR A 282 38.80 -26.95 18.52
C TYR A 282 40.33 -27.08 18.64
N VAL A 283 41.11 -26.86 17.57
CA VAL A 283 42.57 -26.79 17.70
C VAL A 283 42.95 -25.60 18.58
N GLU A 284 43.73 -25.86 19.63
CA GLU A 284 44.10 -24.86 20.63
C GLU A 284 45.35 -24.07 20.22
N TYR A 285 45.37 -22.78 20.55
CA TYR A 285 46.48 -21.87 20.31
C TYR A 285 46.84 -21.09 21.58
N GLU A 286 48.04 -20.51 21.62
CA GLU A 286 48.50 -19.67 22.72
C GLU A 286 47.88 -18.27 22.66
N GLN A 287 47.48 -17.72 23.80
CA GLN A 287 46.96 -16.35 23.86
C GLN A 287 47.99 -15.34 23.30
N LEU A 288 47.59 -14.60 22.25
CA LEU A 288 48.48 -13.65 21.57
C LEU A 288 48.96 -12.53 22.51
N MET A 289 48.03 -11.92 23.25
CA MET A 289 48.28 -10.83 24.20
C MET A 289 47.81 -11.23 25.60
N PRO A 290 48.70 -11.76 26.46
CA PRO A 290 48.34 -12.28 27.78
C PRO A 290 48.13 -11.16 28.83
N PHE A 291 47.31 -10.16 28.50
CA PHE A 291 47.02 -9.01 29.36
C PHE A 291 45.69 -9.15 30.11
N VAL A 292 44.74 -9.88 29.54
CA VAL A 292 43.39 -10.06 30.08
C VAL A 292 43.14 -11.54 30.32
N THR A 293 42.55 -11.89 31.46
CA THR A 293 42.25 -13.28 31.82
C THR A 293 40.79 -13.60 31.49
N PRO A 294 40.52 -14.66 30.70
CA PRO A 294 39.16 -15.13 30.47
C PRO A 294 38.58 -15.88 31.67
N ASP A 295 37.26 -15.76 31.85
CA ASP A 295 36.47 -16.47 32.87
C ASP A 295 35.93 -17.83 32.38
N LYS A 296 36.04 -18.11 31.07
CA LYS A 296 35.61 -19.35 30.41
C LYS A 296 36.72 -19.94 29.54
N LYS A 297 36.46 -21.12 28.96
CA LYS A 297 37.37 -21.74 27.97
C LYS A 297 37.52 -20.83 26.75
N ALA A 298 38.76 -20.57 26.33
CA ALA A 298 39.12 -19.71 25.21
C ALA A 298 40.34 -20.28 24.46
N PHE A 299 40.75 -19.56 23.41
CA PHE A 299 41.96 -19.79 22.61
C PHE A 299 41.95 -21.11 21.83
N PHE A 300 40.86 -21.35 21.12
CA PHE A 300 40.73 -22.45 20.16
C PHE A 300 40.06 -21.96 18.87
N VAL A 301 40.21 -22.75 17.80
CA VAL A 301 39.61 -22.45 16.50
C VAL A 301 38.13 -22.87 16.47
N THR A 302 37.26 -22.05 15.91
CA THR A 302 35.82 -22.24 15.73
C THR A 302 35.47 -22.24 14.23
N CYS A 303 34.32 -22.81 13.85
CA CYS A 303 33.78 -22.70 12.50
C CYS A 303 32.77 -21.55 12.41
N ALA A 304 32.82 -20.78 11.32
CA ALA A 304 31.83 -19.75 11.02
C ALA A 304 31.69 -19.51 9.52
N ASP A 305 30.45 -19.59 9.03
CA ASP A 305 30.14 -19.57 7.59
C ASP A 305 30.29 -18.17 6.94
N TYR A 306 30.35 -17.11 7.76
CA TYR A 306 30.59 -15.74 7.26
C TYR A 306 32.06 -15.50 6.87
N VAL A 307 32.99 -16.39 7.25
CA VAL A 307 34.41 -16.24 6.97
C VAL A 307 34.67 -16.42 5.47
N THR A 308 35.13 -15.39 4.80
CA THR A 308 35.45 -15.44 3.36
C THR A 308 36.93 -15.72 3.09
N THR A 309 37.25 -16.22 1.91
CA THR A 309 38.64 -16.41 1.42
C THR A 309 39.04 -15.43 0.31
N GLU A 310 38.29 -14.35 0.12
CA GLU A 310 38.57 -13.32 -0.89
C GLU A 310 39.74 -12.40 -0.51
N ASP A 311 39.84 -12.04 0.77
CA ASP A 311 40.87 -11.13 1.31
C ASP A 311 41.32 -11.55 2.73
N GLY A 312 42.41 -10.95 3.22
CA GLY A 312 43.00 -11.27 4.52
C GLY A 312 43.79 -12.58 4.51
N THR A 313 43.50 -13.48 5.44
CA THR A 313 44.17 -14.79 5.57
C THR A 313 43.22 -15.99 5.50
N GLY A 314 41.91 -15.74 5.43
CA GLY A 314 40.87 -16.75 5.62
C GLY A 314 40.73 -17.25 7.06
N ILE A 315 41.43 -16.64 8.02
CA ILE A 315 41.29 -16.90 9.46
C ILE A 315 41.02 -15.56 10.14
N VAL A 316 39.93 -15.49 10.89
CA VAL A 316 39.44 -14.26 11.54
C VAL A 316 39.66 -14.35 13.04
N HIS A 317 40.20 -13.32 13.69
CA HIS A 317 40.23 -13.30 15.16
C HIS A 317 38.84 -12.98 15.71
N ILE A 318 38.46 -13.61 16.81
CA ILE A 318 37.14 -13.42 17.44
C ILE A 318 37.31 -12.63 18.73
N ALA A 319 36.67 -11.46 18.80
CA ALA A 319 36.60 -10.57 19.96
C ALA A 319 35.12 -10.17 20.22
N PRO A 320 34.34 -11.00 20.95
CA PRO A 320 32.89 -10.88 21.08
C PRO A 320 32.36 -9.53 21.58
N ALA A 321 33.16 -8.75 22.31
CA ALA A 321 32.74 -7.44 22.82
C ALA A 321 32.72 -6.33 21.74
N PHE A 322 33.28 -6.57 20.56
CA PHE A 322 33.55 -5.54 19.56
C PHE A 322 33.11 -5.89 18.13
N GLY A 323 32.46 -7.04 17.92
CA GLY A 323 31.96 -7.47 16.62
C GLY A 323 30.64 -8.24 16.76
N GLU A 324 29.66 -7.98 15.90
CA GLU A 324 28.36 -8.65 15.96
C GLU A 324 28.48 -10.14 15.59
N ASP A 325 29.20 -10.44 14.52
CA ASP A 325 29.44 -11.82 14.09
C ASP A 325 30.36 -12.56 15.06
N ASP A 326 31.36 -11.88 15.63
CA ASP A 326 32.18 -12.37 16.74
C ASP A 326 31.32 -12.75 17.96
N TYR A 327 30.33 -11.92 18.30
CA TYR A 327 29.40 -12.18 19.40
C TYR A 327 28.52 -13.40 19.12
N LYS A 328 28.03 -13.57 17.88
CA LYS A 328 27.26 -14.75 17.48
C LYS A 328 28.08 -16.03 17.60
N VAL A 329 29.33 -16.03 17.11
CA VAL A 329 30.26 -17.16 17.29
C VAL A 329 30.53 -17.38 18.79
N GLY A 330 30.73 -16.30 19.55
CA GLY A 330 30.92 -16.37 20.99
C GLY A 330 29.75 -17.01 21.74
N ARG A 331 28.52 -16.73 21.33
CA ARG A 331 27.32 -17.38 21.87
C ARG A 331 27.26 -18.86 21.49
N ALA A 332 27.49 -19.20 20.23
CA ALA A 332 27.41 -20.57 19.73
C ALA A 332 28.42 -21.51 20.44
N TYR A 333 29.63 -21.03 20.71
CA TYR A 333 30.71 -21.80 21.36
C TYR A 333 30.87 -21.53 22.86
N ASN A 334 29.97 -20.74 23.46
CA ASN A 334 30.04 -20.31 24.87
C ASN A 334 31.41 -19.69 25.26
N LEU A 335 31.92 -18.80 24.40
CA LEU A 335 33.17 -18.07 24.61
C LEU A 335 33.03 -16.97 25.66
N PRO A 336 34.14 -16.56 26.31
CA PRO A 336 34.14 -15.40 27.20
C PRO A 336 34.01 -14.08 26.41
N VAL A 337 33.43 -13.07 27.03
CA VAL A 337 33.28 -11.71 26.45
C VAL A 337 34.24 -10.77 27.16
N LEU A 338 35.46 -10.66 26.66
CA LEU A 338 36.49 -9.78 27.22
C LEU A 338 36.28 -8.34 26.75
N GLN A 339 36.09 -7.40 27.68
CA GLN A 339 35.88 -5.98 27.38
C GLN A 339 36.87 -5.08 28.13
N PRO A 340 38.16 -5.06 27.72
CA PRO A 340 39.20 -4.26 28.39
C PRO A 340 39.14 -2.77 28.01
N VAL A 341 37.98 -2.26 27.58
CA VAL A 341 37.80 -0.91 27.04
C VAL A 341 36.59 -0.27 27.73
N ALA A 342 36.79 0.88 28.35
CA ALA A 342 35.74 1.64 29.03
C ALA A 342 34.84 2.39 28.05
N GLU A 343 33.73 2.95 28.56
CA GLU A 343 32.75 3.72 27.80
C GLU A 343 33.30 5.01 27.17
N ASP A 344 34.46 5.51 27.62
CA ASP A 344 35.14 6.64 26.99
C ASP A 344 36.13 6.19 25.89
N GLY A 345 36.11 4.90 25.53
CA GLY A 345 36.91 4.30 24.47
C GLY A 345 38.38 4.08 24.85
N LYS A 346 38.74 4.11 26.14
CA LYS A 346 40.10 3.90 26.61
C LYS A 346 40.30 2.53 27.23
N TYR A 347 41.52 2.00 27.15
CA TYR A 347 41.85 0.73 27.78
C TYR A 347 41.79 0.79 29.31
N THR A 348 41.32 -0.28 29.93
CA THR A 348 41.27 -0.45 31.39
C THR A 348 42.39 -1.36 31.92
N ASP A 349 42.75 -2.41 31.19
CA ASP A 349 43.54 -3.55 31.74
C ASP A 349 44.66 -4.05 30.79
N THR A 350 45.29 -3.14 30.04
CA THR A 350 46.43 -3.42 29.14
C THR A 350 47.64 -2.51 29.46
N PRO A 351 48.84 -2.74 28.87
CA PRO A 351 49.95 -1.78 28.98
C PRO A 351 49.62 -0.36 28.50
N TRP A 352 48.54 -0.18 27.74
CA TRP A 352 48.04 1.09 27.22
C TRP A 352 46.87 1.65 28.04
N LYS A 353 46.73 1.24 29.30
CA LYS A 353 45.68 1.70 30.22
C LYS A 353 45.54 3.23 30.20
N GLY A 354 44.33 3.73 30.01
CA GLY A 354 44.01 5.15 29.92
C GLY A 354 44.30 5.80 28.57
N GLN A 355 44.79 5.05 27.58
CA GLN A 355 44.95 5.52 26.19
C GLN A 355 43.72 5.16 25.37
N PHE A 356 43.32 6.04 24.45
CA PHE A 356 42.24 5.78 23.50
C PHE A 356 42.66 4.65 22.55
N VAL A 357 41.76 3.69 22.30
CA VAL A 357 42.12 2.41 21.65
C VAL A 357 42.75 2.58 20.27
N ILE A 358 42.26 3.51 19.45
CA ILE A 358 42.79 3.75 18.09
C ILE A 358 44.18 4.39 18.15
N ASP A 359 44.43 5.26 19.13
CA ASP A 359 45.75 5.89 19.31
C ASP A 359 46.80 4.86 19.76
N ALA A 360 46.38 3.76 20.38
CA ALA A 360 47.26 2.68 20.82
C ALA A 360 47.71 1.74 19.69
N ASP A 361 47.07 1.75 18.50
CA ASP A 361 47.36 0.82 17.41
C ASP A 361 48.85 0.80 17.02
N LEU A 362 49.50 1.96 16.98
CA LEU A 362 50.94 2.03 16.66
C LEU A 362 51.82 1.36 17.72
N ASP A 363 51.45 1.47 18.99
CA ASP A 363 52.21 0.88 20.09
C ASP A 363 51.94 -0.62 20.20
N ILE A 364 50.73 -1.06 19.89
CA ILE A 364 50.36 -2.47 19.71
C ILE A 364 51.20 -3.11 18.61
N ILE A 365 51.33 -2.46 17.45
CA ILE A 365 52.13 -2.97 16.33
C ILE A 365 53.61 -3.09 16.70
N LYS A 366 54.16 -2.10 17.43
CA LYS A 366 55.54 -2.17 17.93
C LYS A 366 55.72 -3.34 18.90
N TRP A 367 54.75 -3.55 19.79
CA TRP A 367 54.77 -4.65 20.74
C TRP A 367 54.72 -6.01 20.02
N LEU A 368 53.79 -6.20 19.07
CA LEU A 368 53.71 -7.42 18.26
C LEU A 368 55.03 -7.73 17.54
N LYS A 369 55.71 -6.69 17.02
CA LYS A 369 57.02 -6.86 16.39
C LYS A 369 58.11 -7.25 17.40
N ALA A 370 58.15 -6.61 18.57
CA ALA A 370 59.14 -6.89 19.61
C ALA A 370 59.02 -8.32 20.15
N GLU A 371 57.79 -8.84 20.22
CA GLU A 371 57.49 -10.20 20.67
C GLU A 371 57.55 -11.27 19.56
N GLY A 372 57.97 -10.91 18.33
CA GLY A 372 58.04 -11.84 17.20
C GLY A 372 56.68 -12.34 16.70
N LYS A 373 55.59 -11.66 17.03
CA LYS A 373 54.20 -12.03 16.71
C LYS A 373 53.63 -11.33 15.47
N LEU A 374 54.38 -10.40 14.88
CA LEU A 374 53.98 -9.66 13.68
C LEU A 374 54.54 -10.32 12.42
N PHE A 375 53.68 -10.91 11.60
CA PHE A 375 54.06 -11.50 10.31
C PHE A 375 54.20 -10.43 9.23
N LYS A 376 53.17 -9.58 9.07
CA LYS A 376 53.14 -8.52 8.04
C LYS A 376 52.43 -7.28 8.56
N LYS A 377 52.86 -6.12 8.08
CA LYS A 377 52.18 -4.83 8.29
C LYS A 377 51.93 -4.18 6.93
N GLU A 378 50.70 -3.75 6.69
CA GLU A 378 50.32 -3.04 5.47
C GLU A 378 49.52 -1.78 5.81
N LYS A 379 49.45 -0.84 4.86
CA LYS A 379 48.63 0.37 5.01
C LYS A 379 47.54 0.32 3.97
N VAL A 380 46.30 0.18 4.42
CA VAL A 380 45.12 -0.02 3.55
C VAL A 380 44.20 1.17 3.67
N ALA A 381 43.69 1.66 2.53
CA ALA A 381 42.63 2.66 2.51
C ALA A 381 41.27 1.94 2.54
N HIS A 382 40.39 2.32 3.47
CA HIS A 382 39.04 1.79 3.56
C HIS A 382 38.07 2.80 4.17
N ASN A 383 36.78 2.60 3.98
CA ASN A 383 35.75 3.42 4.61
C ASN A 383 35.54 2.98 6.07
N TYR A 384 35.76 3.90 7.01
CA TYR A 384 35.56 3.65 8.44
C TYR A 384 34.50 4.60 9.02
N PRO A 385 33.60 4.10 9.87
CA PRO A 385 32.53 4.92 10.43
C PRO A 385 33.06 5.91 11.48
N HIS A 386 32.73 7.20 11.32
CA HIS A 386 32.98 8.24 12.30
C HIS A 386 31.66 8.81 12.80
N CYS A 387 31.65 9.39 14.00
CA CYS A 387 30.46 10.05 14.53
C CYS A 387 30.07 11.22 13.62
N TRP A 388 28.82 11.23 13.14
CA TRP A 388 28.33 12.28 12.25
C TRP A 388 28.41 13.68 12.89
N ARG A 389 28.31 13.78 14.22
CA ARG A 389 28.38 15.03 15.01
C ARG A 389 29.82 15.49 15.27
N CYS A 390 30.60 14.67 15.99
CA CYS A 390 31.90 15.09 16.53
C CYS A 390 33.10 14.59 15.70
N LYS A 391 32.85 13.81 14.66
CA LYS A 391 33.84 13.20 13.75
C LYS A 391 34.85 12.24 14.42
N THR A 392 34.64 11.87 15.70
CA THR A 392 35.44 10.84 16.38
C THR A 392 35.14 9.47 15.73
N PRO A 393 36.15 8.62 15.46
CA PRO A 393 35.91 7.26 14.97
C PRO A 393 34.99 6.49 15.91
N LEU A 394 34.07 5.71 15.34
CA LEU A 394 33.15 4.87 16.13
C LEU A 394 33.79 3.55 16.49
N LEU A 395 33.40 3.00 17.64
CA LEU A 395 33.74 1.65 18.06
C LEU A 395 32.47 0.82 17.98
N TYR A 396 32.55 -0.41 17.47
CA TYR A 396 31.51 -1.38 17.77
C TYR A 396 31.72 -1.83 19.21
N TYR A 397 30.68 -1.74 20.04
CA TYR A 397 30.81 -1.87 21.48
C TYR A 397 29.64 -2.66 22.05
N ALA A 398 29.96 -3.63 22.91
CA ALA A 398 28.98 -4.42 23.64
C ALA A 398 28.37 -3.61 24.79
N LYS A 399 27.04 -3.51 24.78
CA LYS A 399 26.24 -3.00 25.90
C LYS A 399 25.29 -4.09 26.39
N PRO A 400 25.11 -4.26 27.71
CA PRO A 400 24.09 -5.16 28.25
C PRO A 400 22.72 -4.84 27.65
N SER A 401 21.97 -5.87 27.29
CA SER A 401 20.61 -5.76 26.75
C SER A 401 19.85 -7.03 27.06
N TRP A 402 18.54 -6.92 27.23
CA TRP A 402 17.64 -8.06 27.37
C TRP A 402 17.11 -8.49 26.02
N TYR A 403 16.98 -9.80 25.84
CA TYR A 403 16.54 -10.44 24.60
C TYR A 403 15.42 -11.42 24.89
N LEU A 404 14.50 -11.53 23.93
CA LEU A 404 13.59 -12.66 23.80
C LEU A 404 14.14 -13.62 22.76
N GLU A 405 14.32 -14.89 23.13
CA GLU A 405 14.86 -15.95 22.28
C GLU A 405 13.84 -16.43 21.23
N MET A 406 13.41 -15.53 20.36
CA MET A 406 12.39 -15.76 19.33
C MET A 406 12.79 -16.86 18.33
N THR A 407 14.09 -17.11 18.18
CA THR A 407 14.61 -18.18 17.33
C THR A 407 14.11 -19.57 17.74
N LYS A 408 13.78 -19.80 19.02
CA LYS A 408 13.17 -21.06 19.51
C LYS A 408 11.81 -21.38 18.88
N ILE A 409 11.06 -20.36 18.46
CA ILE A 409 9.73 -20.52 17.86
C ILE A 409 9.68 -20.09 16.40
N LYS A 410 10.85 -19.99 15.74
CA LYS A 410 10.94 -19.57 14.33
C LYS A 410 10.03 -20.38 13.41
N ASP A 411 10.01 -21.70 13.56
CA ASP A 411 9.20 -22.58 12.72
C ASP A 411 7.71 -22.34 12.94
N THR A 412 7.28 -22.12 14.18
CA THR A 412 5.89 -21.75 14.52
C THR A 412 5.49 -20.38 13.95
N LEU A 413 6.41 -19.42 13.88
CA LEU A 413 6.15 -18.12 13.25
C LEU A 413 5.97 -18.26 11.74
N ILE A 414 6.81 -19.07 11.10
CA ILE A 414 6.72 -19.36 9.66
C ILE A 414 5.42 -20.11 9.35
N GLU A 415 5.07 -21.14 10.14
CA GLU A 415 3.82 -21.88 9.99
C GLU A 415 2.59 -20.97 10.12
N ASN A 416 2.57 -20.14 11.18
CA ASN A 416 1.49 -19.18 11.38
C ASN A 416 1.41 -18.17 10.24
N ASN A 417 2.54 -17.63 9.76
CA ASN A 417 2.55 -16.73 8.62
C ASN A 417 2.00 -17.38 7.33
N ASN A 418 2.33 -18.65 7.10
CA ASN A 418 1.84 -19.39 5.93
C ASN A 418 0.32 -19.62 5.96
N GLY A 419 -0.30 -19.53 7.13
CA GLY A 419 -1.77 -19.57 7.29
C GLY A 419 -2.47 -18.22 7.10
N VAL A 420 -1.73 -17.13 6.86
CA VAL A 420 -2.28 -15.78 6.67
C VAL A 420 -2.46 -15.49 5.18
N GLU A 421 -3.60 -14.92 4.82
CA GLU A 421 -3.86 -14.39 3.48
C GLU A 421 -3.33 -12.95 3.37
N TRP A 422 -2.29 -12.73 2.57
CA TRP A 422 -1.66 -11.43 2.40
C TRP A 422 -2.11 -10.77 1.09
N TYR A 423 -2.44 -9.49 1.14
CA TYR A 423 -2.81 -8.71 -0.04
C TYR A 423 -1.80 -7.57 -0.21
N PRO A 424 -0.83 -7.71 -1.13
CA PRO A 424 -0.64 -8.79 -2.09
C PRO A 424 0.22 -9.95 -1.55
N ASP A 425 0.02 -11.15 -2.10
CA ASP A 425 0.65 -12.42 -1.63
C ASP A 425 2.16 -12.32 -1.46
N PHE A 426 2.85 -11.66 -2.41
CA PHE A 426 4.32 -11.57 -2.41
C PHE A 426 4.88 -10.84 -1.17
N VAL A 427 4.09 -10.02 -0.48
CA VAL A 427 4.53 -9.37 0.76
C VAL A 427 4.67 -10.41 1.87
N GLY A 428 3.68 -11.30 2.01
CA GLY A 428 3.71 -12.41 2.97
C GLY A 428 4.78 -13.44 2.64
N GLU A 429 4.85 -13.88 1.39
CA GLU A 429 5.77 -14.93 0.95
C GLU A 429 7.23 -14.47 0.94
N LYS A 430 7.52 -13.30 0.35
CA LYS A 430 8.90 -12.85 0.09
C LYS A 430 9.37 -11.88 1.16
N ARG A 431 8.72 -10.72 1.27
CA ARG A 431 9.23 -9.63 2.13
C ARG A 431 9.19 -10.03 3.60
N PHE A 432 8.08 -10.60 4.04
CA PHE A 432 7.89 -11.01 5.42
C PHE A 432 8.42 -12.43 5.66
N GLY A 433 8.06 -13.40 4.83
CA GLY A 433 8.52 -14.79 4.89
C GLY A 433 10.04 -14.95 4.90
N ASN A 434 10.76 -14.46 3.88
CA ASN A 434 12.23 -14.57 3.82
C ASN A 434 12.94 -13.92 5.03
N TRP A 435 12.29 -12.95 5.68
CA TRP A 435 12.85 -12.33 6.88
C TRP A 435 12.64 -13.17 8.13
N LEU A 436 11.50 -13.86 8.25
CA LEU A 436 11.28 -14.85 9.30
C LEU A 436 12.25 -16.05 9.18
N GLU A 437 12.64 -16.45 7.96
CA GLU A 437 13.64 -17.51 7.76
C GLU A 437 15.00 -17.18 8.39
N ASN A 438 15.35 -15.89 8.39
CA ASN A 438 16.59 -15.32 8.92
C ASN A 438 16.38 -14.61 10.28
N LEU A 439 15.36 -15.03 11.03
CA LEU A 439 14.98 -14.43 12.30
C LEU A 439 16.15 -14.46 13.30
N ASN A 440 16.34 -13.33 13.99
CA ASN A 440 17.24 -13.21 15.12
C ASN A 440 16.43 -12.98 16.40
N ASP A 441 17.05 -13.21 17.55
CA ASP A 441 16.44 -12.92 18.85
C ASP A 441 16.12 -11.42 18.99
N TRP A 442 15.00 -11.12 19.64
CA TRP A 442 14.48 -9.76 19.73
C TRP A 442 15.08 -9.04 20.94
N ALA A 443 15.97 -8.08 20.67
CA ALA A 443 16.48 -7.17 21.70
C ALA A 443 15.35 -6.28 22.24
N ILE A 444 14.84 -6.61 23.43
CA ILE A 444 13.61 -6.03 23.98
C ILE A 444 13.87 -4.83 24.88
N SER A 445 15.01 -4.75 25.56
CA SER A 445 15.28 -3.62 26.46
C SER A 445 15.70 -2.35 25.73
N ARG A 446 15.36 -1.22 26.32
CA ARG A 446 15.77 0.13 25.93
C ARG A 446 16.21 0.87 27.18
N SER A 447 17.45 1.35 27.19
CA SER A 447 17.94 2.19 28.29
C SER A 447 17.46 3.63 28.12
N ARG A 448 16.15 3.84 28.31
CA ARG A 448 15.38 5.09 28.16
C ARG A 448 14.44 5.26 29.37
N TYR A 449 13.64 6.33 29.40
CA TYR A 449 12.89 6.74 30.60
C TYR A 449 11.38 6.57 30.46
N TRP A 450 10.82 6.85 29.29
CA TRP A 450 9.38 6.81 28.98
C TRP A 450 9.01 5.58 28.15
N GLY A 451 8.35 4.63 28.80
CA GLY A 451 7.87 3.38 28.22
C GLY A 451 7.51 2.38 29.30
N THR A 452 6.88 1.27 28.90
CA THR A 452 6.58 0.18 29.81
C THR A 452 7.86 -0.35 30.48
N PRO A 453 7.98 -0.31 31.81
CA PRO A 453 9.20 -0.77 32.47
C PRO A 453 9.34 -2.29 32.37
N LEU A 454 10.57 -2.77 32.15
CA LEU A 454 10.84 -4.21 32.13
C LEU A 454 10.67 -4.79 33.54
N PRO A 455 9.78 -5.79 33.77
CA PRO A 455 9.42 -6.25 35.10
C PRO A 455 10.42 -7.29 35.67
N VAL A 456 11.71 -6.98 35.64
CA VAL A 456 12.78 -7.84 36.15
C VAL A 456 13.45 -7.21 37.35
N TRP A 457 13.49 -7.93 38.47
CA TRP A 457 14.23 -7.60 39.68
C TRP A 457 15.49 -8.44 39.76
N ARG A 458 16.60 -7.80 40.14
CA ARG A 458 17.92 -8.41 40.30
C ARG A 458 18.42 -8.25 41.72
N CYS A 459 18.95 -9.31 42.29
CA CYS A 459 19.72 -9.24 43.53
C CYS A 459 21.19 -8.91 43.19
N ASP A 460 21.69 -7.76 43.67
CA ASP A 460 23.07 -7.35 43.41
C ASP A 460 24.11 -8.23 44.12
N ASP A 461 23.72 -8.93 45.19
CA ASP A 461 24.62 -9.79 45.97
C ASP A 461 24.86 -11.17 45.33
N CYS A 462 23.82 -11.82 44.79
CA CYS A 462 23.91 -13.19 44.25
C CYS A 462 23.56 -13.32 42.77
N GLY A 463 23.10 -12.25 42.12
CA GLY A 463 22.72 -12.24 40.71
C GLY A 463 21.38 -12.90 40.39
N LYS A 464 20.61 -13.36 41.40
CA LYS A 464 19.28 -13.94 41.20
C LYS A 464 18.36 -12.93 40.48
N LEU A 465 17.61 -13.44 39.51
CA LEU A 465 16.59 -12.71 38.76
C LEU A 465 15.20 -13.21 39.14
N GLU A 466 14.26 -12.29 39.25
CA GLU A 466 12.85 -12.55 39.52
C GLU A 466 11.99 -11.62 38.64
N THR A 467 10.80 -12.08 38.24
CA THR A 467 9.81 -11.27 37.50
C THR A 467 8.47 -11.23 38.24
N VAL A 468 7.62 -10.26 37.91
CA VAL A 468 6.21 -10.20 38.33
C VAL A 468 5.31 -10.05 37.12
N GLY A 469 4.17 -10.73 37.14
CA GLY A 469 3.20 -10.74 36.05
C GLY A 469 1.94 -9.91 36.31
N SER A 470 1.77 -9.29 37.47
CA SER A 470 0.59 -8.47 37.81
C SER A 470 0.88 -7.43 38.90
N ARG A 471 0.05 -6.40 39.01
CA ARG A 471 0.10 -5.40 40.09
C ARG A 471 -0.21 -6.03 41.44
N LYS A 472 -1.16 -6.97 41.47
CA LYS A 472 -1.44 -7.74 42.68
C LYS A 472 -0.20 -8.50 43.18
N GLU A 473 0.50 -9.19 42.28
CA GLU A 473 1.76 -9.88 42.62
C GLU A 473 2.85 -8.89 43.07
N LEU A 474 2.95 -7.73 42.42
CA LEU A 474 3.87 -6.66 42.80
C LEU A 474 3.64 -6.22 44.26
N VAL A 475 2.38 -5.94 44.63
CA VAL A 475 1.98 -5.53 45.99
C VAL A 475 2.27 -6.64 47.01
N GLU A 476 1.95 -7.90 46.71
CA GLU A 476 2.18 -9.03 47.62
C GLU A 476 3.67 -9.28 47.92
N ARG A 477 4.57 -8.89 47.00
CA ARG A 477 6.02 -9.14 47.10
C ARG A 477 6.84 -7.92 47.51
N ALA A 478 6.28 -6.72 47.42
CA ALA A 478 6.95 -5.47 47.75
C ALA A 478 7.38 -5.42 49.22
N VAL A 479 8.54 -4.81 49.48
CA VAL A 479 8.99 -4.46 50.83
C VAL A 479 8.30 -3.17 51.30
N GLU A 480 8.06 -2.26 50.36
CA GLU A 480 7.37 -1.00 50.56
C GLU A 480 5.85 -1.20 50.71
N ASP A 481 5.21 -0.30 51.48
CA ASP A 481 3.76 -0.28 51.64
C ASP A 481 3.12 0.42 50.43
N ILE A 482 2.69 -0.39 49.46
CA ILE A 482 2.09 0.04 48.19
C ILE A 482 0.74 -0.64 47.96
N ASP A 483 -0.07 -0.12 47.05
CA ASP A 483 -1.32 -0.74 46.60
C ASP A 483 -1.40 -0.80 45.05
N GLU A 484 -2.44 -1.45 44.52
CA GLU A 484 -2.60 -1.69 43.07
C GLU A 484 -2.84 -0.41 42.24
N SER A 485 -3.00 0.76 42.87
CA SER A 485 -3.09 2.06 42.20
C SER A 485 -1.73 2.69 41.87
N ILE A 486 -0.62 2.05 42.25
CA ILE A 486 0.73 2.51 41.94
C ILE A 486 0.91 2.84 40.45
N GLU A 487 1.58 3.97 40.17
CA GLU A 487 2.02 4.32 38.81
C GLU A 487 3.14 3.37 38.40
N LEU A 488 2.91 2.56 37.36
CA LEU A 488 3.86 1.53 36.94
C LEU A 488 5.05 2.09 36.17
N HIS A 489 5.00 3.35 35.74
CA HIS A 489 6.09 3.99 35.01
C HIS A 489 7.30 4.29 35.90
N ARG A 490 8.44 4.51 35.26
CA ARG A 490 9.60 5.12 35.92
C ARG A 490 9.29 6.56 36.33
N PRO A 491 9.85 7.08 37.44
CA PRO A 491 10.70 6.37 38.38
C PRO A 491 9.92 5.61 39.47
N TYR A 492 8.60 5.74 39.57
CA TYR A 492 7.80 5.21 40.69
C TYR A 492 8.02 3.72 40.95
N VAL A 493 8.00 2.89 39.89
CA VAL A 493 8.26 1.44 40.01
C VAL A 493 9.73 1.11 40.31
N ASP A 494 10.67 2.03 40.05
CA ASP A 494 12.10 1.82 40.34
C ASP A 494 12.35 1.78 41.85
N ASP A 495 11.45 2.35 42.66
CA ASP A 495 11.54 2.42 44.12
C ASP A 495 10.89 1.22 44.84
N VAL A 496 10.34 0.25 44.09
CA VAL A 496 9.75 -0.98 44.65
C VAL A 496 10.80 -2.09 44.71
N HIS A 497 11.02 -2.66 45.89
CA HIS A 497 12.03 -3.68 46.13
C HIS A 497 11.43 -5.00 46.61
N PHE A 498 12.13 -6.11 46.35
CA PHE A 498 11.77 -7.43 46.86
C PHE A 498 12.84 -7.98 47.81
N THR A 499 12.46 -8.98 48.60
CA THR A 499 13.42 -9.81 49.34
C THR A 499 13.83 -11.01 48.49
N CYS A 500 15.13 -11.16 48.25
CA CYS A 500 15.70 -12.25 47.45
C CYS A 500 15.43 -13.61 48.09
N PRO A 501 14.82 -14.57 47.38
CA PRO A 501 14.51 -15.89 47.94
C PRO A 501 15.77 -16.70 48.25
N ASP A 502 16.89 -16.46 47.55
CA ASP A 502 18.10 -17.27 47.65
C ASP A 502 19.02 -16.82 48.79
N CYS A 503 19.16 -15.50 49.00
CA CYS A 503 20.10 -14.94 49.97
C CYS A 503 19.49 -13.97 51.00
N GLY A 504 18.18 -13.69 50.90
CA GLY A 504 17.46 -12.79 51.81
C GLY A 504 17.82 -11.30 51.69
N LYS A 505 18.63 -10.92 50.70
CA LYS A 505 19.02 -9.53 50.43
C LYS A 505 18.01 -8.81 49.55
N THR A 506 18.11 -7.50 49.46
CA THR A 506 17.22 -6.69 48.63
C THR A 506 17.43 -6.99 47.13
N MET A 507 16.34 -7.03 46.38
CA MET A 507 16.35 -7.05 44.93
C MET A 507 15.79 -5.73 44.40
N THR A 508 16.43 -5.19 43.36
CA THR A 508 16.07 -3.91 42.73
C THR A 508 15.68 -4.16 41.28
N ARG A 509 14.70 -3.42 40.77
CA ARG A 509 14.30 -3.51 39.36
C ARG A 509 15.47 -3.08 38.46
N VAL A 510 15.66 -3.78 37.34
CA VAL A 510 16.55 -3.29 36.27
C VAL A 510 16.00 -1.99 35.70
N LYS A 511 16.85 -1.03 35.33
CA LYS A 511 16.38 0.33 34.95
C LYS A 511 15.79 0.43 33.55
N ASP A 512 15.92 -0.61 32.72
CA ASP A 512 15.44 -0.59 31.34
C ASP A 512 13.91 -0.52 31.25
N VAL A 513 13.44 0.16 30.20
CA VAL A 513 12.07 0.05 29.66
C VAL A 513 12.10 -0.88 28.45
N ILE A 514 10.94 -1.29 27.95
CA ILE A 514 10.87 -2.19 26.79
C ILE A 514 10.78 -1.43 25.46
N ASP A 515 10.91 -2.16 24.37
CA ASP A 515 10.67 -1.72 23.00
C ASP A 515 9.18 -1.41 22.79
N CYS A 516 8.85 -0.26 22.20
CA CYS A 516 7.44 0.14 21.94
C CYS A 516 6.74 -0.80 20.95
N TRP A 517 7.48 -1.51 20.11
CA TRP A 517 6.92 -2.58 19.28
C TRP A 517 6.34 -3.73 20.11
N PHE A 518 6.85 -3.97 21.31
CA PHE A 518 6.25 -4.96 22.20
C PHE A 518 4.95 -4.46 22.82
N ASP A 519 4.86 -3.18 23.16
CA ASP A 519 3.60 -2.56 23.60
C ASP A 519 2.53 -2.70 22.51
N SER A 520 2.82 -2.22 21.29
CA SER A 520 1.88 -2.27 20.17
C SER A 520 1.54 -3.69 19.71
N GLY A 521 2.50 -4.64 19.76
CA GLY A 521 2.26 -6.05 19.45
C GLY A 521 1.47 -6.80 20.52
N SER A 522 1.42 -6.29 21.75
CA SER A 522 0.59 -6.84 22.85
C SER A 522 -0.88 -6.41 22.76
N MET A 523 -1.21 -5.47 21.86
CA MET A 523 -2.54 -4.88 21.68
C MET A 523 -3.70 -5.90 21.65
N PRO A 524 -3.61 -7.04 20.95
CA PRO A 524 -4.70 -8.02 20.90
C PRO A 524 -5.17 -8.49 22.28
N PHE A 525 -4.27 -8.52 23.26
CA PHE A 525 -4.53 -8.92 24.63
C PHE A 525 -4.77 -7.70 25.54
N ALA A 526 -3.87 -6.72 25.43
CA ALA A 526 -3.79 -5.60 26.35
C ALA A 526 -4.96 -4.62 26.23
N GLN A 527 -5.55 -4.47 25.04
CA GLN A 527 -6.76 -3.65 24.86
C GLN A 527 -7.98 -4.16 25.65
N HIS A 528 -7.96 -5.43 26.05
CA HIS A 528 -9.01 -6.10 26.82
C HIS A 528 -8.59 -6.34 28.28
N HIS A 529 -7.39 -5.91 28.68
CA HIS A 529 -6.79 -6.25 29.98
C HIS A 529 -6.72 -7.77 30.23
N TYR A 530 -6.58 -8.55 29.15
CA TYR A 530 -6.43 -10.00 29.23
C TYR A 530 -5.08 -10.35 29.90
N PRO A 531 -4.99 -11.37 30.77
CA PRO A 531 -6.02 -12.34 31.14
C PRO A 531 -6.83 -11.95 32.39
N PHE A 532 -6.69 -10.74 32.90
CA PHE A 532 -7.30 -10.30 34.16
C PHE A 532 -8.79 -10.04 34.00
N GLU A 533 -9.18 -9.43 32.89
CA GLU A 533 -10.56 -9.06 32.58
C GLU A 533 -10.93 -9.42 31.13
N ASN A 534 -12.22 -9.30 30.80
CA ASN A 534 -12.78 -9.40 29.44
C ASN A 534 -12.38 -10.63 28.63
N LYS A 535 -12.12 -11.76 29.28
CA LYS A 535 -11.68 -12.99 28.62
C LYS A 535 -12.64 -13.49 27.54
N GLU A 536 -13.94 -13.50 27.82
CA GLU A 536 -14.97 -13.94 26.86
C GLU A 536 -15.00 -13.02 25.62
N LEU A 537 -14.93 -11.71 25.85
CA LEU A 537 -14.84 -10.73 24.76
C LEU A 537 -13.56 -10.92 23.94
N TRP A 538 -12.41 -11.16 24.59
CA TRP A 538 -11.16 -11.44 23.89
C TRP A 538 -11.27 -12.72 23.03
N GLU A 539 -11.88 -13.78 23.54
CA GLU A 539 -12.11 -15.03 22.78
C GLU A 539 -13.00 -14.81 21.55
N GLU A 540 -14.00 -13.92 21.66
CA GLU A 540 -14.85 -13.52 20.53
C GLU A 540 -14.17 -12.56 19.53
N GLN A 541 -13.11 -11.88 19.96
CA GLN A 541 -12.38 -10.86 19.20
C GLN A 541 -10.95 -11.31 18.84
N PHE A 542 -10.65 -12.60 18.86
CA PHE A 542 -9.35 -13.16 18.45
C PHE A 542 -9.53 -14.50 17.70
N PRO A 543 -8.78 -14.75 16.61
CA PRO A 543 -7.88 -13.83 15.91
C PRO A 543 -8.64 -12.82 15.04
N ALA A 544 -8.00 -11.70 14.70
CA ALA A 544 -8.58 -10.71 13.79
C ALA A 544 -8.85 -11.29 12.40
N ASP A 545 -10.00 -10.97 11.81
CA ASP A 545 -10.29 -11.31 10.42
C ASP A 545 -9.49 -10.42 9.46
N PHE A 546 -9.26 -9.16 9.85
CA PHE A 546 -8.64 -8.17 8.97
C PHE A 546 -7.82 -7.13 9.73
N ILE A 547 -6.62 -6.88 9.20
CA ILE A 547 -5.80 -5.70 9.53
C ILE A 547 -5.29 -5.05 8.25
N CYS A 548 -4.97 -3.76 8.31
CA CYS A 548 -4.42 -3.03 7.17
C CYS A 548 -3.43 -1.95 7.63
N GLU A 549 -2.18 -2.00 7.16
CA GLU A 549 -1.19 -0.95 7.41
C GLU A 549 -0.18 -0.84 6.26
N GLY A 550 0.71 0.15 6.35
CA GLY A 550 1.78 0.37 5.37
C GLY A 550 2.79 -0.76 5.29
N ILE A 551 3.46 -0.89 4.13
CA ILE A 551 4.49 -1.90 3.85
C ILE A 551 5.68 -1.89 4.83
N ASP A 552 5.93 -0.77 5.50
CA ASP A 552 6.92 -0.63 6.57
C ASP A 552 6.60 -1.47 7.80
N GLN A 553 5.32 -1.80 8.05
CA GLN A 553 4.90 -2.62 9.19
C GLN A 553 5.30 -4.10 9.09
N THR A 554 5.79 -4.55 7.93
CA THR A 554 6.47 -5.86 7.78
C THR A 554 7.71 -6.02 8.66
N ARG A 555 8.21 -4.94 9.26
CA ARG A 555 9.32 -4.94 10.24
C ARG A 555 8.94 -4.28 11.57
N GLY A 556 7.66 -3.95 11.75
CA GLY A 556 7.11 -3.30 12.92
C GLY A 556 5.94 -4.10 13.44
N TRP A 557 4.74 -3.52 13.35
CA TRP A 557 3.55 -4.04 14.01
C TRP A 557 3.18 -5.46 13.60
N PHE A 558 3.20 -5.79 12.29
CA PHE A 558 2.86 -7.14 11.81
C PHE A 558 3.74 -8.21 12.45
N TYR A 559 5.04 -7.98 12.54
CA TYR A 559 5.95 -8.91 13.21
C TYR A 559 5.65 -9.01 14.70
N SER A 560 5.53 -7.88 15.40
CA SER A 560 5.35 -7.89 16.85
C SER A 560 4.04 -8.58 17.26
N LEU A 561 2.96 -8.36 16.52
CA LEU A 561 1.69 -9.08 16.68
C LEU A 561 1.92 -10.58 16.53
N LEU A 562 2.50 -11.01 15.39
CA LEU A 562 2.71 -12.43 15.09
C LEU A 562 3.60 -13.09 16.15
N ALA A 563 4.72 -12.46 16.49
CA ALA A 563 5.68 -12.91 17.48
C ALA A 563 5.02 -13.19 18.84
N ILE A 564 4.30 -12.20 19.37
CA ILE A 564 3.68 -12.28 20.69
C ILE A 564 2.52 -13.27 20.67
N SER A 565 1.66 -13.21 19.64
CA SER A 565 0.51 -14.11 19.52
C SER A 565 0.92 -15.58 19.37
N SER A 566 1.91 -15.87 18.52
CA SER A 566 2.43 -17.23 18.34
C SER A 566 3.05 -17.77 19.62
N PHE A 567 3.74 -16.92 20.40
CA PHE A 567 4.24 -17.33 21.72
C PHE A 567 3.10 -17.57 22.72
N VAL A 568 2.15 -16.63 22.83
CA VAL A 568 1.11 -16.66 23.86
C VAL A 568 0.07 -17.76 23.59
N THR A 569 -0.34 -17.94 22.33
CA THR A 569 -1.49 -18.76 21.91
C THR A 569 -1.14 -19.90 20.95
N GLY A 570 0.05 -19.89 20.35
CA GLY A 570 0.43 -20.79 19.27
C GLY A 570 -0.14 -20.42 17.89
N LYS A 571 -0.99 -19.37 17.79
CA LYS A 571 -1.72 -19.01 16.56
C LYS A 571 -1.33 -17.63 16.03
N ALA A 572 -1.53 -17.43 14.73
CA ALA A 572 -1.48 -16.10 14.10
C ALA A 572 -2.55 -15.17 14.72
N PRO A 573 -2.24 -13.88 14.91
CA PRO A 573 -3.19 -12.91 15.49
C PRO A 573 -4.19 -12.35 14.48
N TYR A 574 -3.97 -12.60 13.19
CA TYR A 574 -4.79 -12.11 12.09
C TYR A 574 -4.92 -13.17 11.00
N LYS A 575 -6.03 -13.17 10.28
CA LYS A 575 -6.33 -14.07 9.15
C LYS A 575 -5.96 -13.42 7.82
N LYS A 576 -6.31 -12.13 7.61
CA LYS A 576 -6.05 -11.38 6.38
C LYS A 576 -5.31 -10.07 6.64
N VAL A 577 -4.31 -9.76 5.80
CA VAL A 577 -3.52 -8.53 5.90
C VAL A 577 -3.51 -7.78 4.57
N LEU A 578 -4.14 -6.60 4.54
CA LEU A 578 -4.04 -5.68 3.40
C LEU A 578 -2.88 -4.71 3.61
N VAL A 579 -1.88 -4.76 2.73
CA VAL A 579 -0.69 -3.93 2.84
C VAL A 579 -0.71 -2.81 1.82
N ASN A 580 -0.80 -1.56 2.30
CA ASN A 580 -0.71 -0.40 1.41
C ASN A 580 0.73 0.06 1.20
N ASP A 581 1.03 0.56 0.01
CA ASP A 581 2.32 1.16 -0.32
C ASP A 581 2.32 2.67 -0.04
N LEU A 582 3.44 3.33 -0.36
CA LEU A 582 3.70 4.73 -0.07
C LEU A 582 2.90 5.67 -0.98
N ILE A 583 2.49 6.81 -0.40
CA ILE A 583 2.04 7.96 -1.16
C ILE A 583 3.25 8.85 -1.52
N LEU A 584 3.33 9.17 -2.81
CA LEU A 584 4.34 10.03 -3.42
C LEU A 584 3.67 11.32 -3.91
N ASP A 585 4.46 12.38 -4.11
CA ASP A 585 3.96 13.56 -4.81
C ASP A 585 3.65 13.26 -6.29
N ALA A 586 3.09 14.25 -6.99
CA ALA A 586 2.71 14.12 -8.39
C ALA A 586 3.88 13.73 -9.32
N ASP A 587 5.12 14.09 -8.95
CA ASP A 587 6.34 13.77 -9.69
C ASP A 587 6.95 12.41 -9.29
N GLY A 588 6.34 11.69 -8.34
CA GLY A 588 6.79 10.40 -7.85
C GLY A 588 7.91 10.47 -6.81
N GLN A 589 8.11 11.63 -6.16
CA GLN A 589 9.07 11.74 -5.05
C GLN A 589 8.41 11.49 -3.71
N LYS A 590 9.20 10.97 -2.75
CA LYS A 590 8.77 10.84 -1.36
C LYS A 590 8.43 12.23 -0.78
N MET A 591 7.25 12.34 -0.18
CA MET A 591 6.81 13.56 0.51
C MET A 591 7.62 13.80 1.78
N SER A 592 8.05 15.04 2.02
CA SER A 592 8.75 15.44 3.25
C SER A 592 8.62 16.94 3.52
N LYS A 593 8.55 17.32 4.79
CA LYS A 593 8.47 18.73 5.21
C LYS A 593 9.68 19.55 4.70
N THR A 594 10.87 18.95 4.66
CA THR A 594 12.10 19.62 4.19
C THR A 594 12.08 19.92 2.69
N LYS A 595 11.39 19.12 1.88
CA LYS A 595 11.18 19.37 0.45
C LYS A 595 10.00 20.30 0.15
N GLY A 596 9.13 20.56 1.13
CA GLY A 596 7.94 21.40 0.96
C GLY A 596 6.86 20.79 0.05
N ASN A 597 6.92 19.48 -0.23
CA ASN A 597 6.00 18.76 -1.14
C ASN A 597 4.93 17.95 -0.38
N THR A 598 4.64 18.29 0.88
CA THR A 598 3.63 17.61 1.69
C THR A 598 2.23 18.15 1.42
N VAL A 599 1.23 17.28 1.38
CA VAL A 599 -0.18 17.65 1.24
C VAL A 599 -0.86 17.65 2.61
N ASN A 600 -1.59 18.73 2.91
CA ASN A 600 -2.40 18.86 4.12
C ASN A 600 -3.79 18.23 3.90
N PRO A 601 -4.18 17.17 4.64
CA PRO A 601 -5.47 16.52 4.44
C PRO A 601 -6.67 17.42 4.76
N PHE A 602 -6.55 18.34 5.73
CA PHE A 602 -7.66 19.22 6.12
C PHE A 602 -8.05 20.20 5.02
N GLU A 603 -7.07 20.76 4.31
CA GLU A 603 -7.30 21.62 3.15
C GLU A 603 -8.00 20.84 2.02
N MET A 604 -7.65 19.56 1.83
CA MET A 604 -8.30 18.71 0.82
C MET A 604 -9.76 18.41 1.17
N PHE A 605 -10.08 18.16 2.45
CA PHE A 605 -11.47 18.00 2.89
C PHE A 605 -12.29 19.28 2.71
N GLU A 606 -11.72 20.45 3.03
CA GLU A 606 -12.42 21.73 2.90
C GLU A 606 -12.70 22.09 1.43
N GLU A 607 -11.73 21.90 0.54
CA GLU A 607 -11.85 22.28 -0.88
C GLU A 607 -12.65 21.24 -1.70
N TYR A 608 -12.42 19.95 -1.50
CA TYR A 608 -12.93 18.89 -2.38
C TYR A 608 -13.94 17.93 -1.72
N GLY A 609 -14.01 17.89 -0.39
CA GLY A 609 -14.78 16.92 0.36
C GLY A 609 -14.05 15.59 0.57
N ALA A 610 -14.41 14.89 1.64
CA ALA A 610 -13.89 13.58 2.01
C ALA A 610 -14.25 12.50 0.99
N ASP A 611 -15.45 12.51 0.44
CA ASP A 611 -15.88 11.48 -0.52
C ASP A 611 -15.03 11.51 -1.80
N ALA A 612 -14.76 12.70 -2.33
CA ALA A 612 -13.94 12.87 -3.52
C ALA A 612 -12.50 12.41 -3.27
N LEU A 613 -11.95 12.74 -2.10
CA LEU A 613 -10.61 12.35 -1.71
C LEU A 613 -10.49 10.83 -1.51
N ARG A 614 -11.42 10.23 -0.76
CA ARG A 614 -11.48 8.77 -0.54
C ARG A 614 -11.58 8.03 -1.86
N TRP A 615 -12.54 8.41 -2.70
CA TRP A 615 -12.75 7.78 -4.01
C TRP A 615 -11.52 7.92 -4.91
N TYR A 616 -10.90 9.10 -4.96
CA TYR A 616 -9.67 9.30 -5.74
C TYR A 616 -8.54 8.39 -5.29
N LEU A 617 -8.28 8.29 -3.98
CA LEU A 617 -7.23 7.43 -3.42
C LEU A 617 -7.44 5.96 -3.77
N LEU A 618 -8.69 5.50 -3.84
CA LEU A 618 -9.02 4.14 -4.27
C LEU A 618 -8.96 3.97 -5.80
N TYR A 619 -9.35 4.99 -6.56
CA TYR A 619 -9.45 4.94 -8.02
C TYR A 619 -8.09 5.01 -8.74
N VAL A 620 -7.17 5.83 -8.22
CA VAL A 620 -5.94 6.19 -8.94
C VAL A 620 -4.98 5.02 -9.09
N SER A 621 -4.82 4.20 -8.04
CA SER A 621 -3.91 3.06 -8.04
C SER A 621 -4.30 2.02 -6.98
N PRO A 622 -4.05 0.72 -7.23
CA PRO A 622 -4.18 -0.33 -6.22
C PRO A 622 -3.41 0.00 -4.94
N ALA A 623 -3.97 -0.41 -3.79
CA ALA A 623 -3.41 -0.11 -2.48
C ALA A 623 -1.94 -0.51 -2.33
N TRP A 624 -1.56 -1.64 -2.92
CA TRP A 624 -0.21 -2.21 -2.87
C TRP A 624 0.75 -1.69 -3.96
N THR A 625 0.41 -0.58 -4.60
CA THR A 625 1.30 0.11 -5.53
C THR A 625 1.52 1.55 -5.09
N PRO A 626 2.72 2.12 -5.27
CA PRO A 626 2.98 3.50 -4.89
C PRO A 626 2.00 4.47 -5.57
N THR A 627 1.30 5.25 -4.77
CA THR A 627 0.27 6.19 -5.25
C THR A 627 0.89 7.55 -5.52
N ARG A 628 0.78 8.07 -6.75
CA ARG A 628 1.16 9.46 -7.06
C ARG A 628 -0.02 10.39 -6.83
N PHE A 629 0.09 11.22 -5.80
CA PHE A 629 -0.98 12.13 -5.42
C PHE A 629 -0.98 13.39 -6.28
N ASP A 630 -2.07 13.59 -7.04
CA ASP A 630 -2.32 14.79 -7.85
C ASP A 630 -3.75 15.30 -7.63
N VAL A 631 -3.86 16.54 -7.19
CA VAL A 631 -5.13 17.26 -6.97
C VAL A 631 -6.00 17.31 -8.23
N LYS A 632 -5.40 17.29 -9.44
CA LYS A 632 -6.16 17.21 -10.70
C LYS A 632 -7.03 15.95 -10.77
N GLY A 633 -6.55 14.83 -10.23
CA GLY A 633 -7.30 13.58 -10.20
C GLY A 633 -8.53 13.65 -9.30
N ILE A 634 -8.47 14.40 -8.19
CA ILE A 634 -9.63 14.64 -7.32
C ILE A 634 -10.71 15.44 -8.07
N LYS A 635 -10.31 16.51 -8.76
CA LYS A 635 -11.22 17.32 -9.60
C LYS A 635 -11.87 16.48 -10.71
N GLU A 636 -11.11 15.59 -11.32
CA GLU A 636 -11.61 14.68 -12.33
C GLU A 636 -12.70 13.75 -11.76
N VAL A 637 -12.43 13.08 -10.64
CA VAL A 637 -13.40 12.20 -9.96
C VAL A 637 -14.66 12.96 -9.57
N GLN A 638 -14.52 14.16 -9.00
CA GLN A 638 -15.66 15.02 -8.63
C GLN A 638 -16.53 15.35 -9.86
N SER A 639 -15.88 15.76 -10.95
CA SER A 639 -16.58 16.17 -12.17
C SER A 639 -17.20 15.02 -12.96
N LYS A 640 -16.53 13.86 -13.03
CA LYS A 640 -16.92 12.74 -13.89
C LYS A 640 -17.82 11.74 -13.18
N PHE A 641 -17.68 11.54 -11.87
CA PHE A 641 -18.45 10.55 -11.12
C PHE A 641 -19.51 11.20 -10.23
N PHE A 642 -19.09 11.98 -9.23
CA PHE A 642 -20.02 12.54 -8.24
C PHE A 642 -21.07 13.46 -8.85
N ASN A 643 -20.67 14.32 -9.80
CA ASN A 643 -21.64 15.16 -10.52
C ASN A 643 -22.60 14.33 -11.36
N THR A 644 -22.13 13.25 -12.01
CA THR A 644 -23.00 12.35 -12.78
C THR A 644 -24.02 11.67 -11.89
N LEU A 645 -23.60 11.12 -10.74
CA LEU A 645 -24.50 10.51 -9.75
C LEU A 645 -25.56 11.51 -9.24
N LYS A 646 -25.13 12.72 -8.87
CA LYS A 646 -26.05 13.80 -8.44
C LYS A 646 -27.02 14.21 -9.55
N ASN A 647 -26.54 14.33 -10.78
CA ASN A 647 -27.37 14.69 -11.94
C ASN A 647 -28.41 13.62 -12.25
N THR A 648 -28.05 12.33 -12.13
CA THR A 648 -29.00 11.22 -12.29
C THR A 648 -30.08 11.27 -11.22
N TYR A 649 -29.72 11.53 -9.95
CA TYR A 649 -30.69 11.76 -8.88
C TYR A 649 -31.60 12.97 -9.16
N HIS A 650 -31.02 14.12 -9.50
CA HIS A 650 -31.78 15.33 -9.79
C HIS A 650 -32.75 15.15 -10.96
N PHE A 651 -32.32 14.44 -12.01
CA PHE A 651 -33.18 14.05 -13.12
C PHE A 651 -34.36 13.22 -12.60
N PHE A 652 -34.09 12.11 -11.91
CA PHE A 652 -35.13 11.23 -11.40
C PHE A 652 -36.10 11.97 -10.47
N ALA A 653 -35.59 12.70 -9.48
CA ALA A 653 -36.41 13.43 -8.51
C ALA A 653 -37.25 14.54 -9.18
N LEU A 654 -36.71 15.24 -10.18
CA LEU A 654 -37.46 16.25 -10.94
C LEU A 654 -38.69 15.64 -11.61
N TYR A 655 -38.53 14.55 -12.35
CA TYR A 655 -39.63 13.93 -13.09
C TYR A 655 -40.63 13.24 -12.15
N ALA A 656 -40.15 12.49 -11.15
CA ALA A 656 -41.01 11.85 -10.16
C ALA A 656 -41.88 12.87 -9.42
N ASN A 657 -41.31 14.01 -9.02
CA ASN A 657 -42.06 15.10 -8.38
C ASN A 657 -43.02 15.82 -9.34
N THR A 658 -42.62 16.02 -10.60
CA THR A 658 -43.46 16.66 -11.62
C THR A 658 -44.71 15.83 -11.90
N ASP A 659 -44.54 14.51 -11.95
CA ASP A 659 -45.64 13.57 -12.15
C ASP A 659 -46.37 13.18 -10.86
N ASN A 660 -45.85 13.58 -9.69
CA ASN A 660 -46.32 13.17 -8.37
C ASN A 660 -46.41 11.63 -8.21
N ILE A 661 -45.33 10.95 -8.61
CA ILE A 661 -45.18 9.48 -8.64
C ILE A 661 -44.16 9.04 -7.58
N ASP A 662 -44.59 8.11 -6.72
CA ASP A 662 -43.70 7.42 -5.79
C ASP A 662 -43.51 5.97 -6.28
N PRO A 663 -42.33 5.60 -6.83
CA PRO A 663 -42.06 4.24 -7.28
C PRO A 663 -42.06 3.20 -6.15
N ARG A 664 -42.15 3.60 -4.88
CA ARG A 664 -42.30 2.68 -3.76
C ARG A 664 -43.74 2.18 -3.59
N GLU A 665 -44.72 2.87 -4.17
CA GLU A 665 -46.15 2.55 -4.03
C GLU A 665 -46.65 1.50 -5.03
N PHE A 666 -45.85 1.12 -6.02
CA PHE A 666 -46.20 0.13 -7.03
C PHE A 666 -44.98 -0.70 -7.45
N PHE A 667 -45.25 -1.87 -8.03
CA PHE A 667 -44.21 -2.77 -8.54
C PHE A 667 -44.65 -3.37 -9.88
N VAL A 668 -43.93 -3.05 -10.95
CA VAL A 668 -44.06 -3.72 -12.25
C VAL A 668 -43.18 -4.96 -12.25
N PRO A 669 -43.74 -6.17 -12.46
CA PRO A 669 -42.97 -7.42 -12.51
C PRO A 669 -41.83 -7.36 -13.52
N TYR A 670 -40.67 -7.94 -13.19
CA TYR A 670 -39.48 -7.89 -14.06
C TYR A 670 -39.75 -8.40 -15.49
N ALA A 671 -40.55 -9.46 -15.64
CA ALA A 671 -40.93 -10.03 -16.93
C ALA A 671 -41.85 -9.13 -17.78
N GLU A 672 -42.49 -8.13 -17.16
CA GLU A 672 -43.36 -7.15 -17.83
C GLU A 672 -42.62 -5.83 -18.14
N ARG A 673 -41.36 -5.70 -17.71
CA ARG A 673 -40.55 -4.52 -18.01
C ARG A 673 -39.96 -4.61 -19.42
N PRO A 674 -39.90 -3.51 -20.17
CA PRO A 674 -39.23 -3.49 -21.48
C PRO A 674 -37.79 -3.98 -21.45
N GLU A 675 -37.31 -4.46 -22.60
CA GLU A 675 -35.97 -5.05 -22.74
C GLU A 675 -34.84 -4.12 -22.27
N ILE A 676 -34.96 -2.80 -22.47
CA ILE A 676 -33.97 -1.82 -21.99
C ILE A 676 -33.93 -1.71 -20.45
N ASP A 677 -35.05 -1.97 -19.78
CA ASP A 677 -35.12 -2.04 -18.31
C ASP A 677 -34.51 -3.36 -17.82
N ALA A 678 -34.82 -4.48 -18.50
CA ALA A 678 -34.20 -5.77 -18.23
C ALA A 678 -32.67 -5.70 -18.42
N TRP A 679 -32.20 -5.01 -19.46
CA TRP A 679 -30.77 -4.78 -19.71
C TRP A 679 -30.08 -4.08 -18.54
N ILE A 680 -30.59 -2.93 -18.08
CA ILE A 680 -29.92 -2.20 -17.00
C ILE A 680 -29.97 -2.96 -15.67
N LEU A 681 -31.04 -3.73 -15.42
CA LEU A 681 -31.14 -4.62 -14.25
C LEU A 681 -30.12 -5.76 -14.33
N SER A 682 -29.90 -6.33 -15.52
CA SER A 682 -28.85 -7.31 -15.76
C SER A 682 -27.46 -6.72 -15.49
N LYS A 683 -27.13 -5.57 -16.09
CA LYS A 683 -25.86 -4.86 -15.84
C LYS A 683 -25.67 -4.53 -14.36
N TYR A 684 -26.74 -4.12 -13.67
CA TYR A 684 -26.70 -3.78 -12.25
C TYR A 684 -26.42 -5.01 -11.38
N ASN A 685 -27.09 -6.14 -11.62
CA ASN A 685 -26.84 -7.36 -10.86
C ASN A 685 -25.44 -7.93 -11.13
N ARG A 686 -24.95 -7.83 -12.38
CA ARG A 686 -23.55 -8.14 -12.70
C ARG A 686 -22.58 -7.22 -11.98
N LEU A 687 -22.86 -5.92 -11.91
CA LEU A 687 -22.04 -4.97 -11.15
C LEU A 687 -21.96 -5.38 -9.68
N ILE A 688 -23.09 -5.72 -9.03
CA ILE A 688 -23.08 -6.19 -7.62
C ILE A 688 -22.16 -7.40 -7.49
N LYS A 689 -22.31 -8.39 -8.38
CA LYS A 689 -21.51 -9.62 -8.37
C LYS A 689 -20.01 -9.31 -8.46
N GLU A 690 -19.62 -8.55 -9.48
CA GLU A 690 -18.22 -8.20 -9.71
C GLU A 690 -17.66 -7.36 -8.56
N VAL A 691 -18.40 -6.38 -8.03
CA VAL A 691 -17.92 -5.56 -6.91
C VAL A 691 -17.71 -6.42 -5.66
N ARG A 692 -18.62 -7.37 -5.37
CA ARG A 692 -18.45 -8.29 -4.24
C ARG A 692 -17.23 -9.19 -4.42
N GLU A 693 -16.98 -9.69 -5.63
CA GLU A 693 -15.77 -10.46 -5.96
C GLU A 693 -14.48 -9.64 -5.71
N GLU A 694 -14.44 -8.38 -6.13
CA GLU A 694 -13.28 -7.51 -5.88
C GLU A 694 -13.11 -7.15 -4.39
N MET A 695 -14.21 -7.01 -3.64
CA MET A 695 -14.17 -6.76 -2.20
C MET A 695 -13.61 -7.94 -1.39
N GLU A 696 -13.86 -9.19 -1.82
CA GLU A 696 -13.33 -10.38 -1.15
C GLU A 696 -11.80 -10.53 -1.28
N VAL A 697 -11.21 -9.93 -2.31
CA VAL A 697 -9.75 -9.88 -2.53
C VAL A 697 -9.15 -8.49 -2.27
N PHE A 698 -9.93 -7.58 -1.68
CA PHE A 698 -9.55 -6.20 -1.37
C PHE A 698 -9.02 -5.37 -2.56
N ASP A 699 -9.41 -5.67 -3.80
CA ASP A 699 -9.10 -4.85 -4.97
C ASP A 699 -10.10 -3.69 -5.09
N LEU A 700 -10.02 -2.78 -4.12
CA LEU A 700 -10.91 -1.63 -4.01
C LEU A 700 -10.83 -0.71 -5.24
N THR A 701 -9.70 -0.71 -5.94
CA THR A 701 -9.51 0.07 -7.18
C THR A 701 -10.38 -0.44 -8.31
N LYS A 702 -10.43 -1.76 -8.53
CA LYS A 702 -11.34 -2.33 -9.52
C LYS A 702 -12.80 -2.15 -9.12
N ALA A 703 -13.13 -2.31 -7.83
CA ALA A 703 -14.47 -2.08 -7.31
C ALA A 703 -14.98 -0.66 -7.67
N VAL A 704 -14.25 0.39 -7.28
CA VAL A 704 -14.68 1.78 -7.57
C VAL A 704 -14.69 2.10 -9.07
N LYS A 705 -13.78 1.52 -9.85
CA LYS A 705 -13.77 1.70 -11.32
C LYS A 705 -14.99 1.10 -12.00
N LYS A 706 -15.40 -0.11 -11.59
CA LYS A 706 -16.60 -0.78 -12.11
C LYS A 706 -17.86 0.02 -11.78
N ILE A 707 -17.98 0.49 -10.53
CA ILE A 707 -19.11 1.34 -10.10
C ILE A 707 -19.15 2.64 -10.91
N GLN A 708 -18.02 3.34 -11.01
CA GLN A 708 -17.92 4.59 -11.75
C GLN A 708 -18.29 4.41 -13.24
N ASN A 709 -17.81 3.33 -13.87
CA ASN A 709 -18.13 3.01 -15.25
C ASN A 709 -19.63 2.74 -15.43
N PHE A 710 -20.25 1.96 -14.54
CA PHE A 710 -21.68 1.69 -14.60
C PHE A 710 -22.53 2.95 -14.47
N VAL A 711 -22.24 3.81 -13.48
CA VAL A 711 -23.00 5.05 -13.26
C VAL A 711 -22.88 5.99 -14.47
N ASN A 712 -21.68 6.13 -15.01
CA ASN A 712 -21.42 7.05 -16.11
C ASN A 712 -21.96 6.50 -17.44
N GLU A 713 -21.56 5.29 -17.80
CA GLU A 713 -21.80 4.76 -19.13
C GLU A 713 -23.15 4.03 -19.21
N ASP A 714 -23.43 3.10 -18.30
CA ASP A 714 -24.62 2.25 -18.39
C ASP A 714 -25.87 3.03 -17.98
N LEU A 715 -25.85 3.61 -16.78
CA LEU A 715 -26.99 4.30 -16.18
C LEU A 715 -27.21 5.68 -16.81
N SER A 716 -26.24 6.59 -16.76
CA SER A 716 -26.42 7.96 -17.23
C SER A 716 -26.43 8.07 -18.76
N ASN A 717 -25.34 7.68 -19.42
CA ASN A 717 -25.14 7.94 -20.85
C ASN A 717 -26.04 7.09 -21.76
N TRP A 718 -26.41 5.88 -21.35
CA TRP A 718 -27.23 4.99 -22.17
C TRP A 718 -28.66 4.86 -21.63
N TYR A 719 -28.85 4.32 -20.44
CA TYR A 719 -30.20 4.04 -19.93
C TYR A 719 -31.04 5.29 -19.76
N ILE A 720 -30.62 6.26 -18.94
CA ILE A 720 -31.38 7.49 -18.68
C ILE A 720 -31.57 8.30 -19.96
N ARG A 721 -30.51 8.51 -20.76
CA ARG A 721 -30.59 9.31 -21.98
C ARG A 721 -31.59 8.74 -22.99
N ARG A 722 -31.62 7.41 -23.20
CA ARG A 722 -32.52 6.78 -24.17
C ARG A 722 -33.95 6.67 -23.64
N ASN A 723 -34.15 6.61 -22.33
CA ASN A 723 -35.47 6.50 -21.72
C ASN A 723 -36.12 7.85 -21.36
N ARG A 724 -35.48 9.01 -21.59
CA ARG A 724 -36.06 10.34 -21.26
C ARG A 724 -37.50 10.54 -21.75
N ARG A 725 -37.82 10.05 -22.95
CA ARG A 725 -39.17 10.17 -23.53
C ARG A 725 -40.24 9.43 -22.69
N ARG A 726 -39.88 8.32 -22.05
CA ARG A 726 -40.77 7.53 -21.18
C ARG A 726 -41.14 8.30 -19.90
N PHE A 727 -40.24 9.17 -19.41
CA PHE A 727 -40.53 10.09 -18.30
C PHE A 727 -41.46 11.25 -18.71
N TRP A 728 -41.49 11.65 -19.98
CA TRP A 728 -42.25 12.83 -20.46
C TRP A 728 -43.72 12.59 -20.76
N GLY A 729 -44.15 11.34 -20.97
CA GLY A 729 -45.54 11.05 -21.32
C GLY A 729 -46.51 11.58 -20.26
N THR A 730 -47.60 12.25 -20.63
CA THR A 730 -48.52 12.85 -19.65
C THR A 730 -49.38 11.83 -18.91
N GLU A 731 -49.52 10.61 -19.44
CA GLU A 731 -50.31 9.53 -18.85
C GLU A 731 -49.43 8.53 -18.08
N LEU A 732 -49.93 8.06 -16.93
CA LEU A 732 -49.27 7.04 -16.12
C LEU A 732 -49.57 5.63 -16.67
N THR A 733 -48.86 5.26 -17.73
CA THR A 733 -48.92 3.91 -18.33
C THR A 733 -48.08 2.90 -17.54
N GLU A 734 -48.29 1.60 -17.77
CA GLU A 734 -47.42 0.54 -17.19
C GLU A 734 -45.95 0.70 -17.63
N ASP A 735 -45.70 1.13 -18.88
CA ASP A 735 -44.35 1.44 -19.35
C ASP A 735 -43.70 2.59 -18.55
N LYS A 736 -44.48 3.64 -18.25
CA LYS A 736 -44.00 4.77 -17.43
C LYS A 736 -43.74 4.34 -15.98
N LYS A 737 -44.58 3.47 -15.41
CA LYS A 737 -44.32 2.87 -14.09
C LYS A 737 -43.04 2.04 -14.10
N ALA A 738 -42.82 1.22 -15.13
CA ALA A 738 -41.66 0.35 -15.25
C ALA A 738 -40.33 1.15 -15.25
N VAL A 739 -40.26 2.27 -15.98
CA VAL A 739 -39.04 3.10 -15.98
C VAL A 739 -38.79 3.75 -14.63
N TYR A 740 -39.83 4.18 -13.90
CA TYR A 740 -39.70 4.74 -12.55
C TYR A 740 -39.27 3.70 -11.52
N ASN A 741 -39.88 2.52 -11.51
CA ASN A 741 -39.46 1.41 -10.64
C ASN A 741 -38.00 1.04 -10.90
N THR A 742 -37.64 0.82 -12.16
CA THR A 742 -36.28 0.39 -12.54
C THR A 742 -35.24 1.44 -12.21
N THR A 743 -35.51 2.72 -12.51
CA THR A 743 -34.57 3.80 -12.22
C THR A 743 -34.36 3.98 -10.72
N TRP A 744 -35.44 3.93 -9.93
CA TRP A 744 -35.34 4.03 -8.47
C TRP A 744 -34.57 2.86 -7.87
N GLU A 745 -34.91 1.63 -8.27
CA GLU A 745 -34.28 0.38 -7.79
C GLU A 745 -32.76 0.38 -8.06
N VAL A 746 -32.35 0.74 -9.29
CA VAL A 746 -30.93 0.82 -9.66
C VAL A 746 -30.23 1.97 -8.94
N LEU A 747 -30.87 3.15 -8.83
CA LEU A 747 -30.25 4.30 -8.19
C LEU A 747 -30.06 4.10 -6.68
N GLU A 748 -31.08 3.60 -5.97
CA GLU A 748 -31.01 3.23 -4.55
C GLU A 748 -29.94 2.15 -4.32
N GLY A 749 -29.93 1.15 -5.18
CA GLY A 749 -28.95 0.07 -5.15
C GLY A 749 -27.50 0.55 -5.33
N VAL A 750 -27.26 1.43 -6.31
CA VAL A 750 -25.96 2.08 -6.51
C VAL A 750 -25.56 2.91 -5.29
N VAL A 751 -26.50 3.60 -4.65
CA VAL A 751 -26.22 4.39 -3.43
C VAL A 751 -25.72 3.49 -2.30
N ARG A 752 -26.38 2.36 -2.05
CA ARG A 752 -25.90 1.37 -1.06
C ARG A 752 -24.55 0.75 -1.45
N LEU A 753 -24.36 0.45 -2.74
CA LEU A 753 -23.10 -0.08 -3.27
C LEU A 753 -21.92 0.91 -3.08
N CYS A 754 -22.17 2.22 -3.22
CA CYS A 754 -21.16 3.26 -3.03
C CYS A 754 -20.86 3.56 -1.55
N ALA A 755 -21.75 3.19 -0.62
CA ALA A 755 -21.73 3.68 0.75
C ALA A 755 -20.44 3.39 1.55
N PRO A 756 -19.79 2.22 1.41
CA PRO A 756 -18.51 1.98 2.07
C PRO A 756 -17.38 2.89 1.57
N PHE A 757 -17.45 3.37 0.33
CA PHE A 757 -16.39 4.13 -0.33
C PHE A 757 -16.56 5.66 -0.16
N ALA A 758 -17.79 6.14 -0.29
CA ALA A 758 -18.18 7.54 -0.27
C ALA A 758 -19.37 7.76 0.69
N PRO A 759 -19.12 7.81 2.01
CA PRO A 759 -20.19 7.77 3.01
C PRO A 759 -21.11 9.00 3.03
N TYR A 760 -20.64 10.20 2.66
CA TYR A 760 -21.44 11.41 2.86
C TYR A 760 -22.53 11.59 1.80
N ILE A 761 -22.17 11.52 0.53
CA ILE A 761 -23.13 11.70 -0.57
C ILE A 761 -24.14 10.56 -0.61
N THR A 762 -23.72 9.36 -0.23
CA THR A 762 -24.58 8.18 -0.21
C THR A 762 -25.58 8.25 0.94
N GLU A 763 -25.18 8.73 2.11
CA GLU A 763 -26.11 9.03 3.21
C GLU A 763 -27.19 10.01 2.76
N GLU A 764 -26.78 11.13 2.15
CA GLU A 764 -27.71 12.16 1.72
C GLU A 764 -28.68 11.65 0.63
N LEU A 765 -28.16 10.94 -0.37
CA LEU A 765 -28.96 10.37 -1.45
C LEU A 765 -29.93 9.31 -0.92
N TYR A 766 -29.46 8.43 -0.03
CA TYR A 766 -30.28 7.36 0.55
C TYR A 766 -31.46 7.93 1.32
N GLN A 767 -31.20 8.83 2.29
CA GLN A 767 -32.25 9.47 3.08
C GLN A 767 -33.31 10.14 2.19
N LYS A 768 -32.89 10.73 1.06
CA LYS A 768 -33.79 11.42 0.13
C LYS A 768 -34.47 10.51 -0.89
N LEU A 769 -34.00 9.27 -1.08
CA LEU A 769 -34.59 8.27 -1.97
C LEU A 769 -35.53 7.31 -1.25
N THR A 770 -35.28 7.05 0.04
CA THR A 770 -35.97 5.98 0.79
C THR A 770 -36.70 6.46 2.03
N ASP A 771 -36.41 7.66 2.54
CA ASP A 771 -36.77 8.12 3.90
C ASP A 771 -36.18 7.26 5.04
N GLY A 772 -35.19 6.40 4.73
CA GLY A 772 -34.46 5.63 5.72
C GLY A 772 -33.57 6.50 6.62
N VAL A 773 -33.21 5.97 7.80
CA VAL A 773 -32.45 6.70 8.82
C VAL A 773 -31.01 6.99 8.35
N SER A 774 -30.30 5.96 7.90
CA SER A 774 -28.93 6.04 7.40
C SER A 774 -28.65 4.90 6.43
N VAL A 775 -27.88 5.17 5.38
CA VAL A 775 -27.44 4.13 4.42
C VAL A 775 -26.56 3.10 5.11
N HIS A 776 -25.85 3.48 6.17
CA HIS A 776 -24.93 2.62 6.91
C HIS A 776 -25.63 1.62 7.84
N LEU A 777 -26.94 1.72 7.99
CA LEU A 777 -27.77 0.72 8.68
C LEU A 777 -28.49 -0.23 7.71
N ALA A 778 -28.40 0.04 6.40
CA ALA A 778 -28.99 -0.79 5.36
C ALA A 778 -28.07 -1.96 5.00
N ASP A 779 -28.67 -3.03 4.49
CA ASP A 779 -27.92 -4.19 4.00
C ASP A 779 -27.26 -3.89 2.65
N TYR A 780 -26.06 -4.43 2.44
CA TYR A 780 -25.35 -4.30 1.18
C TYR A 780 -26.12 -5.00 0.06
N PRO A 781 -26.11 -4.48 -1.19
CA PRO A 781 -26.84 -5.11 -2.29
C PRO A 781 -26.46 -6.59 -2.48
N THR A 782 -27.47 -7.43 -2.69
CA THR A 782 -27.34 -8.86 -3.00
C THR A 782 -27.60 -9.10 -4.48
N VAL A 783 -26.84 -10.01 -5.08
CA VAL A 783 -27.00 -10.38 -6.49
C VAL A 783 -28.28 -11.18 -6.68
N ASN A 784 -29.10 -10.80 -7.65
CA ASN A 784 -30.13 -11.67 -8.21
C ASN A 784 -29.63 -12.25 -9.54
N GLU A 785 -29.09 -13.47 -9.49
CA GLU A 785 -28.52 -14.17 -10.65
C GLU A 785 -29.57 -14.43 -11.75
N GLU A 786 -30.86 -14.54 -11.41
CA GLU A 786 -31.93 -14.75 -12.40
C GLU A 786 -32.14 -13.53 -13.32
N LEU A 787 -31.73 -12.35 -12.87
CA LEU A 787 -31.80 -11.12 -13.66
C LEU A 787 -30.57 -10.90 -14.54
N ILE A 788 -29.51 -11.70 -14.38
CA ILE A 788 -28.33 -11.64 -15.23
C ILE A 788 -28.62 -12.40 -16.54
N GLN A 789 -28.66 -11.68 -17.65
CA GLN A 789 -29.05 -12.16 -18.96
C GLN A 789 -28.01 -11.79 -20.02
N ASP A 790 -27.03 -12.68 -20.24
CA ASP A 790 -25.97 -12.49 -21.25
C ASP A 790 -26.56 -12.23 -22.65
N ALA A 791 -27.67 -12.89 -22.99
CA ALA A 791 -28.36 -12.72 -24.27
C ALA A 791 -28.85 -11.29 -24.56
N ILE A 792 -29.05 -10.47 -23.52
CA ILE A 792 -29.43 -9.04 -23.63
C ILE A 792 -28.19 -8.15 -23.51
N GLU A 793 -27.24 -8.51 -22.65
CA GLU A 793 -26.02 -7.72 -22.44
C GLU A 793 -25.06 -7.75 -23.63
N GLU A 794 -24.77 -8.93 -24.18
CA GLU A 794 -23.77 -9.10 -25.24
C GLU A 794 -24.08 -8.27 -26.50
N PRO A 795 -25.33 -8.29 -27.03
CA PRO A 795 -25.68 -7.44 -28.18
C PRO A 795 -25.52 -5.95 -27.88
N MET A 796 -25.93 -5.52 -26.68
CA MET A 796 -25.88 -4.12 -26.30
C MET A 796 -24.45 -3.64 -26.04
N ASP A 797 -23.60 -4.46 -25.42
CA ASP A 797 -22.19 -4.15 -25.24
C ASP A 797 -21.48 -4.10 -26.61
N LEU A 798 -21.84 -4.97 -27.55
CA LEU A 798 -21.36 -4.89 -28.94
C LEU A 798 -21.78 -3.58 -29.62
N VAL A 799 -23.05 -3.17 -29.52
CA VAL A 799 -23.53 -1.86 -30.02
C VAL A 799 -22.67 -0.72 -29.48
N ARG A 800 -22.44 -0.70 -28.17
CA ARG A 800 -21.70 0.36 -27.49
C ARG A 800 -20.24 0.43 -27.93
N GLU A 801 -19.59 -0.72 -28.03
CA GLU A 801 -18.22 -0.82 -28.52
C GLU A 801 -18.10 -0.35 -29.97
N LEU A 802 -19.03 -0.77 -30.85
CA LEU A 802 -19.07 -0.32 -32.25
C LEU A 802 -19.35 1.18 -32.37
N VAL A 803 -20.23 1.74 -31.54
CA VAL A 803 -20.46 3.18 -31.46
C VAL A 803 -19.20 3.91 -31.00
N SER A 804 -18.48 3.40 -29.99
CA SER A 804 -17.23 4.00 -29.54
C SER A 804 -16.17 4.01 -30.65
N LEU A 805 -15.99 2.87 -31.34
CA LEU A 805 -15.10 2.76 -32.50
C LEU A 805 -15.52 3.70 -33.63
N GLY A 806 -16.82 3.80 -33.92
CA GLY A 806 -17.35 4.64 -34.99
C GLY A 806 -17.17 6.14 -34.69
N ARG A 807 -17.30 6.54 -33.42
CA ARG A 807 -16.96 7.90 -32.97
C ARG A 807 -15.47 8.18 -33.13
N GLY A 808 -14.61 7.23 -32.77
CA GLY A 808 -13.17 7.31 -33.01
C GLY A 808 -12.82 7.47 -34.51
N ALA A 809 -13.47 6.69 -35.38
CA ALA A 809 -13.25 6.73 -36.83
C ALA A 809 -13.68 8.09 -37.40
N ARG A 810 -14.80 8.64 -36.90
CA ARG A 810 -15.27 9.98 -37.24
C ARG A 810 -14.29 11.07 -36.79
N GLU A 811 -13.76 10.96 -35.57
CA GLU A 811 -12.81 11.93 -35.02
C GLU A 811 -11.50 11.94 -35.81
N GLU A 812 -10.96 10.75 -36.14
CA GLU A 812 -9.76 10.63 -36.97
C GLU A 812 -9.98 11.18 -38.39
N ALA A 813 -11.16 10.93 -38.98
CA ALA A 813 -11.56 11.53 -40.25
C ALA A 813 -11.91 13.03 -40.16
N GLN A 814 -11.90 13.62 -38.96
CA GLN A 814 -12.32 14.99 -38.66
C GLN A 814 -13.75 15.34 -39.09
N ILE A 815 -14.66 14.34 -39.10
CA ILE A 815 -16.07 14.50 -39.47
C ILE A 815 -16.92 14.61 -38.20
N LYS A 816 -17.53 15.79 -37.99
CA LYS A 816 -18.44 16.03 -36.85
C LYS A 816 -19.62 15.06 -36.87
N VAL A 817 -20.06 14.57 -35.70
CA VAL A 817 -21.23 13.69 -35.56
C VAL A 817 -22.50 14.29 -36.20
N ARG A 818 -22.68 15.61 -36.15
CA ARG A 818 -23.85 16.28 -36.77
C ARG A 818 -23.89 16.18 -38.29
N GLN A 819 -22.75 15.95 -38.95
CA GLN A 819 -22.70 15.63 -40.39
C GLN A 819 -23.15 14.17 -40.58
N PRO A 820 -24.33 13.91 -41.16
CA PRO A 820 -24.76 12.54 -41.41
C PRO A 820 -23.85 11.87 -42.44
N LEU A 821 -23.68 10.56 -42.30
CA LEU A 821 -22.92 9.74 -43.25
C LEU A 821 -23.80 8.64 -43.85
N SER A 822 -23.42 8.17 -45.04
CA SER A 822 -24.18 7.20 -45.83
C SER A 822 -24.29 5.86 -45.11
N LYS A 823 -23.16 5.31 -44.67
CA LYS A 823 -23.12 3.97 -44.06
C LYS A 823 -21.89 3.76 -43.19
N ILE A 824 -22.02 2.79 -42.30
CA ILE A 824 -20.88 2.06 -41.73
C ILE A 824 -20.92 0.62 -42.19
N ILE A 825 -19.76 0.02 -42.27
CA ILE A 825 -19.59 -1.40 -42.55
C ILE A 825 -19.11 -2.08 -41.27
N VAL A 826 -19.80 -3.14 -40.92
CA VAL A 826 -19.57 -3.99 -39.76
C VAL A 826 -19.37 -5.41 -40.27
N ASP A 827 -18.55 -6.19 -39.56
CA ASP A 827 -18.31 -7.60 -39.85
C ASP A 827 -19.62 -8.39 -39.92
N GLY A 828 -19.81 -9.16 -40.99
CA GLY A 828 -21.00 -9.96 -41.26
C GLY A 828 -21.37 -10.95 -40.16
N LYS A 829 -20.40 -11.40 -39.35
CA LYS A 829 -20.66 -12.30 -38.21
C LYS A 829 -21.55 -11.69 -37.13
N TYR A 830 -21.65 -10.36 -37.05
CA TYR A 830 -22.47 -9.66 -36.06
C TYR A 830 -23.92 -9.43 -36.52
N ARG A 831 -24.28 -9.87 -37.73
CA ARG A 831 -25.60 -9.61 -38.32
C ARG A 831 -26.75 -10.15 -37.46
N GLU A 832 -26.62 -11.39 -36.99
CA GLU A 832 -27.64 -12.02 -36.15
C GLU A 832 -27.66 -11.42 -34.74
N THR A 833 -26.49 -11.14 -34.16
CA THR A 833 -26.35 -10.57 -32.82
C THR A 833 -26.92 -9.16 -32.73
N LEU A 834 -26.62 -8.29 -33.69
CA LEU A 834 -27.07 -6.90 -33.65
C LEU A 834 -28.54 -6.76 -34.06
N GLY A 835 -29.01 -7.52 -35.04
CA GLY A 835 -30.42 -7.51 -35.47
C GLY A 835 -31.01 -6.10 -35.54
N ASP A 836 -32.08 -5.86 -34.78
CA ASP A 836 -32.81 -4.59 -34.73
C ASP A 836 -32.05 -3.48 -33.94
N LEU A 837 -31.02 -3.83 -33.17
CA LEU A 837 -30.20 -2.86 -32.43
C LEU A 837 -29.30 -2.03 -33.35
N CYS A 838 -29.21 -2.34 -34.64
CA CYS A 838 -28.52 -1.51 -35.64
C CYS A 838 -29.01 -0.06 -35.63
N VAL A 839 -30.31 0.15 -35.36
CA VAL A 839 -30.92 1.49 -35.23
C VAL A 839 -30.22 2.31 -34.15
N LEU A 840 -29.77 1.68 -33.06
CA LEU A 840 -29.04 2.38 -32.00
C LEU A 840 -27.71 2.92 -32.52
N ILE A 841 -27.00 2.13 -33.34
CA ILE A 841 -25.71 2.53 -33.93
C ILE A 841 -25.93 3.66 -34.94
N GLU A 842 -26.97 3.55 -35.78
CA GLU A 842 -27.35 4.56 -36.77
C GLU A 842 -27.65 5.91 -36.12
N GLU A 843 -28.43 5.92 -35.03
CA GLU A 843 -28.74 7.12 -34.28
C GLU A 843 -27.51 7.71 -33.59
N GLU A 844 -26.72 6.89 -32.88
CA GLU A 844 -25.56 7.36 -32.12
C GLU A 844 -24.45 7.93 -32.98
N LEU A 845 -24.24 7.33 -34.15
CA LEU A 845 -23.22 7.77 -35.10
C LEU A 845 -23.79 8.73 -36.15
N ASN A 846 -25.09 9.00 -36.15
CA ASN A 846 -25.79 9.76 -37.21
C ASN A 846 -25.43 9.24 -38.60
N ILE A 847 -25.78 7.98 -38.85
CA ILE A 847 -25.48 7.25 -40.08
C ILE A 847 -26.78 6.70 -40.65
N LYS A 848 -26.93 6.70 -41.99
CA LYS A 848 -28.18 6.26 -42.62
C LYS A 848 -28.38 4.75 -42.59
N LYS A 849 -27.30 3.96 -42.54
CA LYS A 849 -27.39 2.50 -42.58
C LYS A 849 -26.18 1.78 -41.98
N VAL A 850 -26.43 0.70 -41.25
CA VAL A 850 -25.41 -0.34 -40.98
C VAL A 850 -25.39 -1.39 -42.10
N VAL A 851 -24.22 -1.65 -42.67
CA VAL A 851 -24.01 -2.66 -43.72
C VAL A 851 -23.14 -3.78 -43.16
N PHE A 852 -23.55 -5.02 -43.38
CA PHE A 852 -22.83 -6.22 -42.93
C PHE A 852 -22.09 -6.85 -44.10
N GLU A 853 -20.78 -7.04 -43.95
CA GLU A 853 -19.91 -7.59 -45.00
C GLU A 853 -19.07 -8.74 -44.48
N ASP A 854 -19.08 -9.87 -45.20
CA ASP A 854 -18.33 -11.08 -44.83
C ASP A 854 -16.86 -10.99 -45.29
N ASN A 855 -16.58 -10.14 -46.29
CA ASN A 855 -15.22 -9.86 -46.76
C ASN A 855 -14.85 -8.39 -46.54
N LEU A 856 -14.26 -8.12 -45.38
CA LEU A 856 -13.83 -6.77 -45.03
C LEU A 856 -12.59 -6.28 -45.81
N GLY A 857 -11.87 -7.19 -46.49
CA GLY A 857 -10.69 -6.87 -47.30
C GLY A 857 -10.98 -5.94 -48.48
N ASP A 858 -12.24 -5.79 -48.87
CA ASP A 858 -12.65 -4.85 -49.92
C ASP A 858 -12.53 -3.38 -49.49
N PHE A 859 -12.50 -3.10 -48.18
CA PHE A 859 -12.56 -1.75 -47.61
C PHE A 859 -11.32 -1.34 -46.81
N MET A 860 -10.47 -2.30 -46.43
CA MET A 860 -9.25 -2.06 -45.66
C MET A 860 -8.08 -2.88 -46.21
N ASN A 861 -6.86 -2.39 -46.02
CA ASN A 861 -5.63 -3.10 -46.34
C ASN A 861 -5.03 -3.68 -45.07
N TYR A 862 -4.65 -4.96 -45.12
CA TYR A 862 -3.92 -5.64 -44.04
C TYR A 862 -2.42 -5.59 -44.30
N ALA A 863 -1.66 -5.38 -43.23
CA ALA A 863 -0.21 -5.50 -43.22
C ALA A 863 0.21 -6.34 -42.01
N LEU A 864 0.97 -7.40 -42.26
CA LEU A 864 1.42 -8.32 -41.22
C LEU A 864 2.85 -8.00 -40.79
N LYS A 865 3.08 -7.90 -39.50
CA LYS A 865 4.42 -7.82 -38.91
C LYS A 865 4.59 -8.87 -37.83
N PRO A 866 5.80 -9.31 -37.49
CA PRO A 866 6.01 -10.14 -36.31
C PRO A 866 5.65 -9.37 -35.04
N ASP A 867 4.94 -10.01 -34.11
CA ASP A 867 4.88 -9.52 -32.73
C ASP A 867 6.22 -9.82 -32.06
N PHE A 868 7.07 -8.82 -31.92
CA PHE A 868 8.41 -9.00 -31.35
C PHE A 868 8.42 -9.42 -29.88
N LYS A 869 7.34 -9.17 -29.12
CA LYS A 869 7.25 -9.57 -27.71
C LYS A 869 7.01 -11.07 -27.58
N VAL A 870 6.19 -11.64 -28.45
CA VAL A 870 5.82 -13.07 -28.42
C VAL A 870 6.73 -13.89 -29.34
N ALA A 871 6.83 -13.52 -30.61
CA ALA A 871 7.60 -14.27 -31.60
C ALA A 871 9.13 -14.09 -31.43
N GLY A 872 9.57 -12.98 -30.83
CA GLY A 872 11.00 -12.68 -30.62
C GLY A 872 11.73 -13.71 -29.75
N PRO A 873 11.28 -13.97 -28.50
CA PRO A 873 11.88 -14.98 -27.63
C PRO A 873 11.84 -16.40 -28.20
N ILE A 874 10.79 -16.73 -28.97
CA ILE A 874 10.57 -18.08 -29.52
C ILE A 874 11.44 -18.33 -30.76
N LEU A 875 11.43 -17.40 -31.72
CA LEU A 875 12.06 -17.58 -33.02
C LEU A 875 13.50 -17.04 -33.08
N GLY A 876 13.93 -16.25 -32.09
CA GLY A 876 15.27 -15.69 -32.01
C GLY A 876 15.71 -14.99 -33.29
N LYS A 877 16.75 -15.51 -33.96
CA LYS A 877 17.29 -14.94 -35.22
C LYS A 877 16.32 -15.11 -36.41
N ASN A 878 15.41 -16.09 -36.37
CA ASN A 878 14.47 -16.40 -37.44
C ASN A 878 13.27 -15.44 -37.49
N VAL A 879 13.08 -14.59 -36.47
CA VAL A 879 12.02 -13.55 -36.48
C VAL A 879 12.18 -12.57 -37.65
N LYS A 880 13.42 -12.34 -38.11
CA LYS A 880 13.70 -11.52 -39.30
C LYS A 880 13.28 -12.21 -40.60
N LEU A 881 13.37 -13.53 -40.65
CA LEU A 881 12.89 -14.33 -41.79
C LEU A 881 11.36 -14.32 -41.81
N LEU A 882 10.72 -14.48 -40.64
CA LEU A 882 9.27 -14.34 -40.50
C LEU A 882 8.78 -12.97 -41.00
N GLY A 883 9.46 -11.88 -40.63
CA GLY A 883 9.10 -10.55 -41.13
C GLY A 883 9.18 -10.41 -42.65
N LYS A 884 10.13 -11.08 -43.32
CA LYS A 884 10.22 -11.09 -44.79
C LYS A 884 9.12 -11.95 -45.43
N ALA A 885 8.85 -13.13 -44.86
CA ALA A 885 7.80 -14.03 -45.33
C ALA A 885 6.41 -13.37 -45.21
N LEU A 886 6.11 -12.74 -44.07
CA LEU A 886 4.87 -12.00 -43.84
C LEU A 886 4.68 -10.80 -44.78
N ALA A 887 5.76 -10.18 -45.24
CA ALA A 887 5.69 -9.09 -46.22
C ALA A 887 5.46 -9.58 -47.67
N SER A 888 5.62 -10.88 -47.92
CA SER A 888 5.55 -11.48 -49.27
C SER A 888 4.28 -12.29 -49.52
N VAL A 889 3.51 -12.58 -48.45
CA VAL A 889 2.21 -13.27 -48.52
C VAL A 889 1.08 -12.28 -48.75
N GLU A 890 -0.03 -12.78 -49.30
CA GLU A 890 -1.26 -12.01 -49.36
C GLU A 890 -1.84 -11.92 -47.93
N ALA A 891 -1.79 -10.72 -47.35
CA ALA A 891 -2.09 -10.51 -45.94
C ALA A 891 -3.55 -10.80 -45.58
N SER A 892 -4.50 -10.53 -46.49
CA SER A 892 -5.92 -10.79 -46.25
C SER A 892 -6.24 -12.29 -46.22
N GLU A 893 -5.59 -13.11 -47.06
CA GLU A 893 -5.72 -14.57 -47.07
C GLU A 893 -5.17 -15.19 -45.79
N VAL A 894 -4.03 -14.68 -45.30
CA VAL A 894 -3.41 -15.17 -44.06
C VAL A 894 -4.27 -14.80 -42.85
N VAL A 895 -4.79 -13.57 -42.78
CA VAL A 895 -5.70 -13.16 -41.70
C VAL A 895 -6.97 -14.02 -41.71
N ALA A 896 -7.60 -14.20 -42.87
CA ALA A 896 -8.80 -15.03 -43.00
C ALA A 896 -8.58 -16.48 -42.54
N LYS A 897 -7.45 -17.09 -42.92
CA LYS A 897 -7.09 -18.46 -42.49
C LYS A 897 -6.79 -18.55 -41.00
N LEU A 898 -6.10 -17.56 -40.43
CA LEU A 898 -5.83 -17.53 -38.99
C LEU A 898 -7.12 -17.38 -38.16
N GLU A 899 -8.13 -16.71 -38.70
CA GLU A 899 -9.44 -16.59 -38.05
C GLU A 899 -10.30 -17.85 -38.21
N ALA A 900 -10.23 -18.53 -39.35
CA ALA A 900 -10.99 -19.75 -39.60
C ALA A 900 -10.37 -21.01 -38.95
N ASP A 901 -9.06 -21.20 -39.12
CA ASP A 901 -8.37 -22.46 -38.80
C ASP A 901 -7.49 -22.34 -37.53
N GLY A 902 -7.29 -21.14 -37.00
CA GLY A 902 -6.47 -20.86 -35.82
C GLY A 902 -4.95 -20.87 -36.05
N SER A 903 -4.49 -21.44 -37.17
CA SER A 903 -3.09 -21.41 -37.57
C SER A 903 -2.90 -21.35 -39.10
N PHE A 904 -1.74 -20.88 -39.54
CA PHE A 904 -1.35 -20.78 -40.95
C PHE A 904 0.08 -21.27 -41.13
N VAL A 905 0.32 -22.24 -42.02
CA VAL A 905 1.68 -22.73 -42.25
C VAL A 905 2.40 -21.79 -43.22
N ILE A 906 3.51 -21.22 -42.77
CA ILE A 906 4.39 -20.35 -43.56
C ILE A 906 5.79 -20.96 -43.65
N GLU A 907 6.40 -20.96 -44.83
CA GLU A 907 7.78 -21.43 -44.97
C GLU A 907 8.80 -20.33 -44.70
N LEU A 908 9.83 -20.67 -43.92
CA LEU A 908 10.98 -19.85 -43.60
C LEU A 908 12.25 -20.58 -44.05
N ASP A 909 12.88 -20.17 -45.16
CA ASP A 909 14.12 -20.77 -45.69
C ASP A 909 14.09 -22.31 -45.81
N GLY A 910 12.94 -22.90 -46.18
CA GLY A 910 12.77 -24.34 -46.39
C GLY A 910 12.33 -25.13 -45.15
N GLU A 911 12.09 -24.46 -44.01
CA GLU A 911 11.44 -25.03 -42.83
C GLU A 911 10.01 -24.49 -42.70
N SER A 912 9.04 -25.36 -42.46
CA SER A 912 7.65 -24.95 -42.23
C SER A 912 7.46 -24.47 -40.79
N LEU A 913 6.93 -23.26 -40.61
CA LEU A 913 6.51 -22.71 -39.32
C LEU A 913 4.99 -22.65 -39.26
N GLU A 914 4.41 -23.20 -38.19
CA GLU A 914 3.01 -22.97 -37.86
C GLU A 914 2.86 -21.57 -37.24
N LEU A 915 2.29 -20.65 -38.03
CA LEU A 915 1.99 -19.29 -37.59
C LEU A 915 0.70 -19.29 -36.78
N ARG A 916 0.74 -18.72 -35.58
CA ARG A 916 -0.43 -18.49 -34.73
C ARG A 916 -0.72 -16.99 -34.62
N LYS A 917 -1.95 -16.63 -34.22
CA LYS A 917 -2.40 -15.23 -34.15
C LYS A 917 -1.53 -14.36 -33.22
N ASP A 918 -1.02 -14.93 -32.13
CA ASP A 918 -0.14 -14.27 -31.16
C ASP A 918 1.28 -14.00 -31.69
N PHE A 919 1.68 -14.57 -32.83
CA PHE A 919 3.01 -14.36 -33.41
C PHE A 919 3.08 -13.14 -34.33
N ILE A 920 1.94 -12.50 -34.62
CA ILE A 920 1.84 -11.41 -35.59
C ILE A 920 1.11 -10.18 -35.04
N ASP A 921 1.64 -9.01 -35.37
CA ASP A 921 1.02 -7.69 -35.24
C ASP A 921 0.29 -7.39 -36.56
N ILE A 922 -1.04 -7.46 -36.55
CA ILE A 922 -1.90 -7.16 -37.70
C ILE A 922 -2.16 -5.65 -37.71
N ARG A 923 -1.65 -4.97 -38.73
CA ARG A 923 -1.88 -3.54 -38.95
C ARG A 923 -2.89 -3.35 -40.07
N ILE A 924 -3.75 -2.36 -39.90
CA ILE A 924 -4.84 -2.08 -40.81
C ILE A 924 -4.77 -0.62 -41.23
N SER A 925 -5.08 -0.37 -42.50
CA SER A 925 -5.30 0.98 -43.02
C SER A 925 -6.54 0.97 -43.90
N ALA A 926 -7.34 2.03 -43.83
CA ALA A 926 -8.51 2.15 -44.68
C ALA A 926 -8.11 2.38 -46.15
N LYS A 927 -8.92 1.87 -47.09
CA LYS A 927 -8.84 2.26 -48.50
C LYS A 927 -9.43 3.66 -48.70
N GLU A 928 -9.10 4.30 -49.82
CA GLU A 928 -9.58 5.65 -50.15
C GLU A 928 -11.12 5.73 -50.07
N GLY A 929 -11.65 6.78 -49.43
CA GLY A 929 -13.08 6.95 -49.17
C GLY A 929 -13.59 6.33 -47.87
N PHE A 930 -12.75 5.56 -47.16
CA PHE A 930 -13.10 4.93 -45.88
C PHE A 930 -12.18 5.36 -44.74
N ASN A 931 -12.66 5.20 -43.51
CA ASN A 931 -11.84 5.26 -42.30
C ASN A 931 -12.13 4.02 -41.44
N VAL A 932 -11.13 3.42 -40.80
CA VAL A 932 -11.25 2.17 -40.05
C VAL A 932 -10.70 2.32 -38.65
N GLN A 933 -11.44 1.83 -37.67
CA GLN A 933 -10.97 1.71 -36.28
C GLN A 933 -11.09 0.26 -35.83
N MET A 934 -10.14 -0.15 -34.98
CA MET A 934 -10.09 -1.49 -34.39
C MET A 934 -9.82 -1.40 -32.90
N PHE A 935 -10.55 -2.19 -32.12
CA PHE A 935 -10.22 -2.50 -30.73
C PHE A 935 -10.66 -3.93 -30.42
N ASN A 936 -9.84 -4.70 -29.69
CA ASN A 936 -10.14 -6.09 -29.31
C ASN A 936 -10.62 -7.00 -30.47
N ASN A 937 -9.99 -6.89 -31.66
CA ASN A 937 -10.40 -7.61 -32.89
C ASN A 937 -11.83 -7.33 -33.38
N LYS A 938 -12.45 -6.23 -32.94
CA LYS A 938 -13.70 -5.71 -33.48
C LYS A 938 -13.37 -4.52 -34.38
N PHE A 939 -14.03 -4.48 -35.54
CA PHE A 939 -13.79 -3.48 -36.58
C PHE A 939 -15.05 -2.70 -36.87
N ILE A 940 -14.85 -1.41 -37.18
CA ILE A 940 -15.86 -0.62 -37.86
C ILE A 940 -15.22 0.16 -38.98
N ILE A 941 -15.89 0.24 -40.11
CA ILE A 941 -15.44 1.00 -41.26
C ILE A 941 -16.46 2.07 -41.56
N LEU A 942 -16.02 3.31 -41.48
CA LEU A 942 -16.81 4.49 -41.77
C LEU A 942 -16.67 4.84 -43.26
N ASP A 943 -17.80 4.94 -43.98
CA ASP A 943 -17.80 5.55 -45.31
C ASP A 943 -17.77 7.08 -45.16
N THR A 944 -16.70 7.69 -45.64
CA THR A 944 -16.46 9.14 -45.53
C THR A 944 -16.95 9.92 -46.74
N SER A 945 -17.53 9.24 -47.73
CA SER A 945 -18.02 9.85 -48.96
C SER A 945 -19.28 10.69 -48.71
N LEU A 946 -19.20 11.99 -48.98
CA LEU A 946 -20.31 12.93 -48.81
C LEU A 946 -20.94 13.27 -50.16
N ASN A 947 -22.25 13.03 -50.29
CA ASN A 947 -23.06 13.53 -51.41
C ASN A 947 -23.76 14.84 -51.02
N GLN A 948 -24.43 15.49 -51.99
CA GLN A 948 -25.03 16.80 -51.76
C GLN A 948 -26.15 16.76 -50.70
N ASP A 949 -26.98 15.72 -50.70
CA ASP A 949 -28.07 15.57 -49.72
C ASP A 949 -27.54 15.47 -48.28
N LEU A 950 -26.45 14.71 -48.07
CA LEU A 950 -25.81 14.60 -46.76
C LEU A 950 -25.21 15.92 -46.31
N LEU A 951 -24.58 16.68 -47.22
CA LEU A 951 -24.03 18.00 -46.92
C LEU A 951 -25.13 18.99 -46.51
N ASP A 952 -26.24 19.01 -47.24
CA ASP A 952 -27.38 19.88 -46.97
C ASP A 952 -28.04 19.51 -45.63
N GLU A 953 -28.23 18.22 -45.34
CA GLU A 953 -28.73 17.77 -44.03
C GLU A 953 -27.78 18.15 -42.88
N GLY A 954 -26.47 18.01 -43.10
CA GLY A 954 -25.45 18.41 -42.13
C GLY A 954 -25.52 19.90 -41.80
N CYS A 955 -25.73 20.75 -42.80
CA CYS A 955 -25.94 22.19 -42.62
C CYS A 955 -27.23 22.48 -41.85
N ALA A 956 -28.33 21.82 -42.20
CA ALA A 956 -29.61 21.96 -41.49
C ALA A 956 -29.51 21.54 -40.01
N ARG A 957 -28.82 20.44 -39.69
CA ARG A 957 -28.59 20.00 -38.30
C ARG A 957 -27.69 20.95 -37.51
N GLU A 958 -26.67 21.53 -38.14
CA GLU A 958 -25.84 22.56 -37.52
C GLU A 958 -26.66 23.82 -37.21
N PHE A 959 -27.56 24.21 -38.12
CA PHE A 959 -28.51 25.29 -37.92
C PHE A 959 -29.44 25.02 -36.73
N VAL A 960 -30.11 23.85 -36.68
CA VAL A 960 -30.95 23.43 -35.53
C VAL A 960 -30.16 23.49 -34.22
N SER A 961 -28.93 22.95 -34.20
CA SER A 961 -28.08 22.97 -33.01
C SER A 961 -27.81 24.40 -32.54
N ARG A 962 -27.58 25.34 -33.46
CA ARG A 962 -27.36 26.75 -33.12
C ARG A 962 -28.62 27.41 -32.59
N ILE A 963 -29.78 27.15 -33.18
CA ILE A 963 -31.07 27.65 -32.70
C ILE A 963 -31.32 27.19 -31.26
N GLN A 964 -31.09 25.90 -30.96
CA GLN A 964 -31.29 25.38 -29.61
C GLN A 964 -30.33 25.99 -28.58
N GLN A 965 -29.08 26.28 -28.97
CA GLN A 965 -28.14 27.01 -28.12
C GLN A 965 -28.59 28.45 -27.85
N LEU A 966 -29.12 29.13 -28.87
CA LEU A 966 -29.67 30.48 -28.72
C LEU A 966 -30.92 30.50 -27.84
N ARG A 967 -31.83 29.52 -27.98
CA ARG A 967 -33.00 29.36 -27.09
C ARG A 967 -32.56 29.27 -25.63
N LYS A 968 -31.56 28.42 -25.34
CA LYS A 968 -31.01 28.27 -23.98
C LYS A 968 -30.34 29.56 -23.48
N SER A 969 -29.56 30.22 -24.34
CA SER A 969 -28.83 31.45 -23.98
C SER A 969 -29.78 32.63 -23.73
N ASN A 970 -30.91 32.66 -24.44
CA ASN A 970 -31.98 33.65 -24.26
C ASN A 970 -32.92 33.30 -23.09
N GLY A 971 -32.67 32.21 -22.36
CA GLY A 971 -33.49 31.79 -21.22
C GLY A 971 -34.89 31.28 -21.60
N TYR A 972 -35.08 30.79 -22.83
CA TYR A 972 -36.35 30.22 -23.26
C TYR A 972 -36.56 28.84 -22.64
N GLU A 973 -37.80 28.55 -22.26
CA GLU A 973 -38.22 27.24 -21.79
C GLU A 973 -38.28 26.24 -22.96
N VAL A 974 -38.18 24.96 -22.63
CA VAL A 974 -38.12 23.87 -23.64
C VAL A 974 -39.36 23.87 -24.53
N MET A 975 -40.53 24.25 -24.00
CA MET A 975 -41.81 24.23 -24.71
C MET A 975 -42.15 25.54 -25.45
N ASP A 976 -41.31 26.57 -25.34
CA ASP A 976 -41.59 27.87 -25.97
C ASP A 976 -41.63 27.74 -27.50
N ARG A 977 -42.62 28.36 -28.16
CA ARG A 977 -42.64 28.46 -29.62
C ARG A 977 -41.89 29.72 -30.07
N ILE A 978 -41.21 29.62 -31.21
CA ILE A 978 -40.35 30.70 -31.70
C ILE A 978 -40.62 31.04 -33.17
N ASP A 979 -40.22 32.23 -33.59
CA ASP A 979 -40.01 32.58 -34.99
C ASP A 979 -38.50 32.77 -35.24
N ILE A 980 -38.01 32.23 -36.36
CA ILE A 980 -36.60 32.27 -36.75
C ILE A 980 -36.44 33.24 -37.93
N SER A 981 -35.55 34.23 -37.79
CA SER A 981 -35.09 35.07 -38.90
C SER A 981 -33.61 34.81 -39.17
N TYR A 982 -33.21 34.64 -40.43
CA TYR A 982 -31.83 34.35 -40.79
C TYR A 982 -31.35 35.01 -42.10
N SER A 983 -30.03 35.06 -42.31
CA SER A 983 -29.41 35.41 -43.59
C SER A 983 -28.11 34.62 -43.76
N SER A 984 -27.91 33.97 -44.89
CA SER A 984 -26.71 33.17 -45.19
C SER A 984 -26.35 33.20 -46.68
N ASP A 985 -25.44 32.31 -47.11
CA ASP A 985 -25.12 32.09 -48.52
C ASP A 985 -26.07 31.07 -49.17
N ASP A 986 -25.99 30.97 -50.51
CA ASP A 986 -26.88 30.11 -51.32
C ASP A 986 -26.88 28.63 -50.88
N ALA A 987 -25.75 28.13 -50.34
CA ALA A 987 -25.63 26.73 -49.93
C ALA A 987 -26.39 26.46 -48.64
N MET A 988 -26.27 27.33 -47.64
CA MET A 988 -27.02 27.24 -46.39
C MET A 988 -28.51 27.56 -46.61
N ASP A 989 -28.84 28.53 -47.47
CA ASP A 989 -30.23 28.86 -47.82
C ASP A 989 -30.93 27.63 -48.42
N ARG A 990 -30.27 26.94 -49.37
CA ARG A 990 -30.79 25.69 -49.94
C ARG A 990 -31.03 24.62 -48.87
N ALA A 991 -30.07 24.43 -47.97
CA ALA A 991 -30.19 23.44 -46.90
C ALA A 991 -31.39 23.74 -45.97
N ILE A 992 -31.58 25.00 -45.59
CA ILE A 992 -32.69 25.43 -44.73
C ILE A 992 -34.03 25.29 -45.46
N GLU A 993 -34.10 25.61 -46.74
CA GLU A 993 -35.31 25.42 -47.56
C GLU A 993 -35.70 23.94 -47.66
N ILE A 994 -34.76 23.06 -48.03
CA ILE A 994 -35.03 21.61 -48.15
C ILE A 994 -35.49 21.00 -46.82
N TYR A 995 -34.87 21.40 -45.71
CA TYR A 995 -35.13 20.83 -44.39
C TYR A 995 -36.03 21.71 -43.50
N THR A 996 -36.84 22.61 -44.08
CA THR A 996 -37.67 23.57 -43.32
C THR A 996 -38.56 22.87 -42.28
N ASP A 997 -39.28 21.81 -42.67
CA ASP A 997 -40.20 21.11 -41.77
C ASP A 997 -39.46 20.40 -40.63
N PHE A 998 -38.29 19.82 -40.92
CA PHE A 998 -37.42 19.23 -39.91
C PHE A 998 -36.94 20.29 -38.91
N ILE A 999 -36.42 21.42 -39.41
CA ILE A 999 -35.94 22.51 -38.57
C ILE A 999 -37.07 23.03 -37.68
N LYS A 1000 -38.26 23.27 -38.23
CA LYS A 1000 -39.43 23.72 -37.45
C LYS A 1000 -39.81 22.75 -36.34
N THR A 1001 -39.84 21.45 -36.66
CA THR A 1001 -40.17 20.40 -35.70
C THR A 1001 -39.15 20.33 -34.57
N GLU A 1002 -37.86 20.28 -34.90
CA GLU A 1002 -36.78 20.16 -33.91
C GLU A 1002 -36.57 21.42 -33.08
N THR A 1003 -37.00 22.59 -33.55
CA THR A 1003 -36.80 23.87 -32.85
C THR A 1003 -38.08 24.49 -32.27
N LEU A 1004 -39.23 23.83 -32.45
CA LEU A 1004 -40.56 24.37 -32.14
C LEU A 1004 -40.80 25.75 -32.80
N ALA A 1005 -40.29 25.93 -34.02
CA ALA A 1005 -40.46 27.18 -34.76
C ALA A 1005 -41.74 27.17 -35.59
N ASP A 1006 -42.50 28.26 -35.52
CA ASP A 1006 -43.70 28.42 -36.35
C ASP A 1006 -43.34 28.95 -37.74
N THR A 1007 -42.43 29.93 -37.80
CA THR A 1007 -41.96 30.53 -39.06
C THR A 1007 -40.44 30.60 -39.14
N ILE A 1008 -39.92 30.48 -40.37
CA ILE A 1008 -38.51 30.67 -40.72
C ILE A 1008 -38.51 31.65 -41.90
N THR A 1009 -37.80 32.78 -41.78
CA THR A 1009 -37.82 33.84 -42.80
C THR A 1009 -36.42 34.37 -43.09
N VAL A 1010 -36.10 34.56 -44.36
CA VAL A 1010 -34.85 35.21 -44.78
C VAL A 1010 -34.96 36.73 -44.58
N LYS A 1011 -34.04 37.33 -43.82
CA LYS A 1011 -34.03 38.75 -43.49
C LYS A 1011 -32.59 39.24 -43.40
N ALA A 1012 -32.20 40.19 -44.26
CA ALA A 1012 -30.83 40.73 -44.26
C ALA A 1012 -30.56 41.60 -43.01
N GLY A 1013 -29.34 41.50 -42.47
CA GLY A 1013 -28.83 42.40 -41.43
C GLY A 1013 -29.43 42.23 -40.03
N VAL A 1014 -29.81 41.01 -39.64
CA VAL A 1014 -30.41 40.70 -38.33
C VAL A 1014 -29.60 39.72 -37.51
N GLY A 1015 -29.69 39.85 -36.19
CA GLY A 1015 -29.21 38.84 -35.26
C GLY A 1015 -27.69 38.78 -35.08
N GLU A 1016 -27.24 37.65 -34.54
CA GLU A 1016 -25.83 37.35 -34.31
C GLU A 1016 -25.28 36.43 -35.41
N MET A 1017 -24.02 36.63 -35.80
CA MET A 1017 -23.36 35.83 -36.84
C MET A 1017 -22.69 34.59 -36.27
N PHE A 1018 -22.92 33.45 -36.89
CA PHE A 1018 -22.28 32.18 -36.56
C PHE A 1018 -21.70 31.52 -37.81
N ASN A 1019 -20.51 30.95 -37.69
CA ASN A 1019 -19.97 30.09 -38.74
C ASN A 1019 -20.53 28.67 -38.57
N LEU A 1020 -21.37 28.25 -39.51
CA LEU A 1020 -22.03 26.94 -39.51
C LEU A 1020 -21.45 26.11 -40.66
N ASN A 1021 -20.50 25.22 -40.34
CA ASN A 1021 -19.78 24.38 -41.31
C ASN A 1021 -19.12 25.15 -42.47
N GLY A 1022 -18.54 26.31 -42.19
CA GLY A 1022 -17.88 27.16 -43.19
C GLY A 1022 -18.78 28.23 -43.80
N HIS A 1023 -20.08 28.24 -43.47
CA HIS A 1023 -21.05 29.22 -43.96
C HIS A 1023 -21.38 30.25 -42.87
N ASP A 1024 -21.10 31.52 -43.13
CA ASP A 1024 -21.44 32.61 -42.20
C ASP A 1024 -22.95 32.86 -42.25
N THR A 1025 -23.63 32.56 -41.13
CA THR A 1025 -25.09 32.58 -41.01
C THR A 1025 -25.49 33.50 -39.87
N TRP A 1026 -26.28 34.52 -40.18
CA TRP A 1026 -26.85 35.46 -39.23
C TRP A 1026 -28.20 34.95 -38.73
N ILE A 1027 -28.44 34.95 -37.42
CA ILE A 1027 -29.64 34.33 -36.80
C ILE A 1027 -30.22 35.22 -35.69
N GLU A 1028 -31.55 35.44 -35.74
CA GLU A 1028 -32.35 36.13 -34.71
C GLU A 1028 -33.56 35.25 -34.31
N LEU A 1029 -33.83 35.14 -33.01
CA LEU A 1029 -34.97 34.38 -32.46
C LEU A 1029 -35.96 35.30 -31.77
N ALA A 1030 -37.25 35.19 -32.11
CA ALA A 1030 -38.33 35.83 -31.36
C ALA A 1030 -39.18 34.76 -30.64
N LYS A 1031 -39.31 34.87 -29.30
CA LYS A 1031 -40.25 34.05 -28.52
C LYS A 1031 -41.68 34.55 -28.75
N LYS A 1032 -42.62 33.62 -28.89
CA LYS A 1032 -44.06 33.92 -28.93
C LYS A 1032 -44.70 33.95 -27.55
#